data_AF-A0A2D6FW27-F1
#
_entry.id   AF-A0A2D6FW27-F1
#
_cell.length_a   1.000
_cell.length_b   1.000
_cell.length_c   1.000
_cell.angle_alpha   90.00
_cell.angle_beta   90.00
_cell.angle_gamma   90.00
#
_symmetry.space_group_name_H-M   'P 1'
#
loop_
_entity.id
_entity.type
_entity.pdbx_description
1 polymer ?
#
loop_
_entity_poly.entity_id
_entity_poly.type
_entity_poly.pdbx_seq_one_letter_code
_entity_poly.pdbx_strand_id
1 'polypeptide(L)'
;MADAAADEAPKDKQADLDKEAEGETPKGKVNRTVAIAIIVLLAVIGAGVFFSFQFVEGERQRALNEWQIRLGIVADSRVAEINEWVDTNFDVIAELTENASLQLYLTELSDAKGDTSQVTDGTAQQGYLSNLLVAMADRNGFVPLAPQQETNANVERAGVAGLALTDADGKPLVSTPEMPALGGNMRKAIASSLDGEPAVIDMYKGATNEPTIGFSLPIYGVQSDSGSKGIGVAIGIRIVDAELFDLLKQPGDTSKTSETYLVRKKANSVEYLSPLADRTAPLKRAMAFDTADLAAAFAIEKPGGFAIKRDYAGEEVLVTSRALADVPWVLVRKISRAEALSANDTRLRTILIVFVLIIVGVTVGMIAVWRHGTSLRAAAAAEKFRISSERFENISKFMRVITNSQPTHIVAVDGTTTYTFSNEPAAKAAGIQPEDMMGKTMASIMGPVKAKYYADVNKDILKDFADMEEEGVEDSVQKVRKSFIQRFEDESGEMEVLKSDHIPLRGDRDHPPGVLMIVDDITEFSREQLKSENRLKQLVTTLASVVDRRDPTSDTRSSDVGDVARSIAEELECERREVDTAGFAGSLRSLGTVLVSPELMGRSLNDLAIGDRRQLTEAHITSAQLLGGIDFEGPVVDTIRQSSEHYDGTGAEALSGESIVLTARIVAVANAFVDLTSPRGGGPGLSLEQATARLLADSGTIYDRRVVSALLNHVENHGGALKWAHFLHRG
;
A
#
# COMPACT_ATOMS: atom_id res chain seq x y z
N MET A 1 -76.19 2.55 -1.21
CA MET A 1 -76.52 1.55 -2.26
C MET A 1 -75.22 1.25 -2.99
N ALA A 2 -74.62 0.07 -2.99
CA ALA A 2 -74.67 -1.16 -2.21
C ALA A 2 -73.24 -1.73 -2.42
N ASP A 3 -72.44 -1.89 -1.38
CA ASP A 3 -72.32 -3.11 -0.56
C ASP A 3 -71.73 -4.30 -1.33
N ALA A 4 -70.49 -4.66 -0.98
CA ALA A 4 -69.95 -6.01 -0.98
C ALA A 4 -68.55 -5.99 -0.33
N ALA A 5 -68.52 -6.25 0.97
CA ALA A 5 -67.34 -6.61 1.75
C ALA A 5 -67.17 -8.15 1.79
N ALA A 6 -65.91 -8.61 1.75
CA ALA A 6 -65.38 -9.89 2.27
C ALA A 6 -63.84 -9.78 2.19
N ASP A 7 -63.12 -9.39 3.25
CA ASP A 7 -62.68 -10.16 4.43
C ASP A 7 -61.63 -11.24 4.11
N GLU A 8 -60.37 -10.96 4.44
CA GLU A 8 -59.46 -11.82 5.24
C GLU A 8 -58.05 -11.19 5.39
N ALA A 9 -57.47 -11.33 6.59
CA ALA A 9 -56.29 -10.65 7.12
C ALA A 9 -54.95 -11.43 6.89
N PRO A 10 -53.81 -11.07 7.51
CA PRO A 10 -52.60 -10.60 6.83
C PRO A 10 -51.47 -11.66 6.71
N LYS A 11 -50.79 -11.72 5.56
CA LYS A 11 -49.49 -12.41 5.40
C LYS A 11 -48.34 -11.41 5.48
N ASP A 12 -48.13 -10.89 6.68
CA ASP A 12 -46.93 -10.12 7.05
C ASP A 12 -46.07 -11.01 7.96
N LYS A 13 -45.30 -11.94 7.34
CA LYS A 13 -44.28 -12.78 8.01
C LYS A 13 -43.43 -13.65 7.07
N GLN A 14 -43.20 -13.18 5.84
CA GLN A 14 -42.37 -13.93 4.87
C GLN A 14 -41.47 -13.03 4.02
N ALA A 15 -41.24 -11.79 4.44
CA ALA A 15 -40.31 -10.84 3.81
C ALA A 15 -39.05 -10.55 4.66
N ASP A 16 -38.94 -11.14 5.86
CA ASP A 16 -37.82 -10.92 6.80
C ASP A 16 -36.87 -12.13 6.94
N LEU A 17 -37.11 -13.23 6.21
CA LEU A 17 -36.26 -14.44 6.27
C LEU A 17 -35.33 -14.62 5.06
N ASP A 18 -35.44 -13.77 4.03
CA ASP A 18 -34.53 -13.77 2.87
C ASP A 18 -33.44 -12.68 2.95
N LYS A 19 -33.36 -11.93 4.07
CA LYS A 19 -32.32 -10.89 4.29
C LYS A 19 -31.16 -11.32 5.19
N GLU A 20 -31.22 -12.48 5.82
CA GLU A 20 -30.12 -13.00 6.68
C GLU A 20 -29.29 -14.12 6.02
N ALA A 21 -29.55 -14.43 4.74
CA ALA A 21 -28.83 -15.45 3.97
C ALA A 21 -27.88 -14.88 2.90
N GLU A 22 -27.54 -13.59 2.94
CA GLU A 22 -26.32 -13.08 2.31
C GLU A 22 -25.21 -13.07 3.36
N GLY A 23 -24.67 -14.26 3.63
CA GLY A 23 -23.37 -14.38 4.28
C GLY A 23 -22.39 -13.44 3.59
N GLU A 24 -21.74 -12.61 4.42
CA GLU A 24 -20.61 -11.77 4.06
C GLU A 24 -19.59 -12.61 3.30
N THR A 25 -19.70 -12.64 1.97
CA THR A 25 -18.51 -12.84 1.15
C THR A 25 -17.61 -11.65 1.49
N PRO A 26 -16.39 -11.88 1.99
CA PRO A 26 -15.47 -10.78 2.17
C PRO A 26 -15.14 -10.28 0.77
N LYS A 27 -15.84 -9.23 0.32
CA LYS A 27 -15.38 -8.38 -0.78
C LYS A 27 -14.04 -7.85 -0.32
N GLY A 28 -12.99 -8.58 -0.65
CA GLY A 28 -11.61 -8.18 -0.41
C GLY A 28 -11.47 -6.79 -1.01
N LYS A 29 -11.45 -5.78 -0.14
CA LYS A 29 -11.19 -4.39 -0.54
C LYS A 29 -9.86 -4.44 -1.28
N VAL A 30 -9.90 -4.36 -2.61
CA VAL A 30 -8.69 -4.16 -3.43
C VAL A 30 -7.95 -3.01 -2.76
N ASN A 31 -6.78 -3.33 -2.21
CA ASN A 31 -6.00 -2.38 -1.42
C ASN A 31 -5.89 -1.10 -2.27
N ARG A 32 -6.27 0.08 -1.74
CA ARG A 32 -6.33 1.34 -2.52
C ARG A 32 -5.05 1.56 -3.32
N THR A 33 -3.91 1.12 -2.79
CA THR A 33 -2.60 1.13 -3.43
C THR A 33 -2.54 0.28 -4.72
N VAL A 34 -3.16 -0.91 -4.74
CA VAL A 34 -3.27 -1.78 -5.92
C VAL A 34 -4.19 -1.16 -6.96
N ALA A 35 -5.32 -0.58 -6.54
CA ALA A 35 -6.22 0.13 -7.45
C ALA A 35 -5.51 1.32 -8.11
N ILE A 36 -4.77 2.13 -7.33
CA ILE A 36 -3.98 3.25 -7.85
C ILE A 36 -2.88 2.75 -8.82
N ALA A 37 -2.17 1.66 -8.49
CA ALA A 37 -1.14 1.10 -9.37
C ALA A 37 -1.69 0.62 -10.71
N ILE A 38 -2.88 -0.01 -10.72
CA ILE A 38 -3.56 -0.42 -11.95
C ILE A 38 -3.98 0.80 -12.76
N ILE A 39 -4.53 1.83 -12.11
CA ILE A 39 -4.92 3.09 -12.79
C ILE A 39 -3.70 3.78 -13.42
N VAL A 40 -2.58 3.86 -12.70
CA VAL A 40 -1.33 4.44 -13.22
C VAL A 40 -0.81 3.63 -14.42
N LEU A 41 -0.82 2.30 -14.34
CA LEU A 41 -0.40 1.44 -15.45
C LEU A 41 -1.30 1.67 -16.69
N LEU A 42 -2.62 1.69 -16.50
CA LEU A 42 -3.57 1.98 -17.58
C LEU A 42 -3.38 3.39 -18.17
N ALA A 43 -3.08 4.37 -17.34
CA ALA A 43 -2.80 5.74 -17.78
C ALA A 43 -1.51 5.81 -18.62
N VAL A 44 -0.45 5.10 -18.21
CA VAL A 44 0.81 5.03 -18.99
C VAL A 44 0.60 4.32 -20.33
N ILE A 45 -0.13 3.20 -20.34
CA ILE A 45 -0.48 2.50 -21.58
C ILE A 45 -1.33 3.40 -22.49
N GLY A 46 -2.36 4.04 -21.94
CA GLY A 46 -3.23 4.95 -22.68
C GLY A 46 -2.47 6.14 -23.28
N ALA A 47 -1.58 6.76 -22.50
CA ALA A 47 -0.71 7.83 -22.99
C ALA A 47 0.24 7.34 -24.08
N GLY A 48 0.87 6.17 -23.91
CA GLY A 48 1.75 5.58 -24.92
C GLY A 48 1.05 5.31 -26.25
N VAL A 49 -0.16 4.76 -26.21
CA VAL A 49 -0.99 4.53 -27.41
C VAL A 49 -1.37 5.86 -28.05
N PHE A 50 -1.80 6.85 -27.26
CA PHE A 50 -2.18 8.17 -27.76
C PHE A 50 -1.02 8.88 -28.48
N PHE A 51 0.16 8.93 -27.86
CA PHE A 51 1.34 9.54 -28.47
C PHE A 51 1.83 8.78 -29.71
N SER A 52 1.73 7.45 -29.73
CA SER A 52 2.06 6.65 -30.92
C SER A 52 1.13 6.99 -32.08
N PHE A 53 -0.18 7.11 -31.83
CA PHE A 53 -1.15 7.49 -32.85
C PHE A 53 -0.91 8.91 -33.38
N GLN A 54 -0.67 9.87 -32.49
CA GLN A 54 -0.30 11.25 -32.85
C GLN A 54 0.97 11.30 -33.72
N PHE A 55 1.99 10.53 -33.36
CA PHE A 55 3.23 10.47 -34.13
C PHE A 55 3.01 9.89 -35.53
N VAL A 56 2.26 8.79 -35.65
CA VAL A 56 1.95 8.15 -36.93
C VAL A 56 1.17 9.09 -37.85
N GLU A 57 0.17 9.79 -37.32
CA GLU A 57 -0.62 10.73 -38.10
C GLU A 57 0.23 11.93 -38.54
N GLY A 58 1.12 12.42 -37.67
CA GLY A 58 2.08 13.49 -38.01
C GLY A 58 3.04 13.08 -39.14
N GLU A 59 3.58 11.87 -39.12
CA GLU A 59 4.42 11.32 -40.20
C GLU A 59 3.64 11.14 -41.51
N ARG A 60 2.39 10.68 -41.43
CA ARG A 60 1.53 10.54 -42.61
C ARG A 60 1.29 11.89 -43.28
N GLN A 61 0.99 12.93 -42.50
CA GLN A 61 0.77 14.27 -43.03
C GLN A 61 2.05 14.87 -43.64
N ARG A 62 3.21 14.63 -43.01
CA ARG A 62 4.51 15.04 -43.56
C ARG A 62 4.79 14.40 -44.92
N ALA A 63 4.59 13.09 -45.04
CA ALA A 63 4.77 12.38 -46.30
C ALA A 63 3.82 12.88 -47.40
N LEU A 64 2.56 13.18 -47.06
CA LEU A 64 1.62 13.76 -48.02
C LEU A 64 2.05 15.16 -48.49
N ASN A 65 2.56 16.00 -47.59
CA ASN A 65 3.08 17.33 -47.93
C ASN A 65 4.33 17.24 -48.84
N GLU A 66 5.26 16.31 -48.57
CA GLU A 66 6.42 16.07 -49.44
C GLU A 66 5.98 15.65 -50.84
N TRP A 67 5.00 14.77 -50.95
CA TRP A 67 4.43 14.37 -52.23
C TRP A 67 3.69 15.50 -52.94
N GLN A 68 2.96 16.34 -52.21
CA GLN A 68 2.31 17.54 -52.76
C GLN A 68 3.34 18.46 -53.42
N ILE A 69 4.47 18.72 -52.74
CA ILE A 69 5.55 19.55 -53.26
C ILE A 69 6.18 18.90 -54.49
N ARG A 70 6.55 17.62 -54.41
CA ARG A 70 7.20 16.89 -55.51
C ARG A 70 6.34 16.82 -56.77
N LEU A 71 5.05 16.47 -56.63
CA LEU A 71 4.13 16.43 -57.77
C LEU A 71 3.86 17.83 -58.30
N GLY A 72 3.77 18.83 -57.41
CA GLY A 72 3.58 20.23 -57.77
C GLY A 72 4.71 20.76 -58.66
N ILE A 73 5.97 20.56 -58.27
CA ILE A 73 7.15 21.00 -59.05
C ILE A 73 7.13 20.42 -60.46
N VAL A 74 6.81 19.13 -60.59
CA VAL A 74 6.70 18.48 -61.90
C VAL A 74 5.54 19.06 -62.69
N ALA A 75 4.37 19.21 -62.08
CA ALA A 75 3.20 19.80 -62.75
C ALA A 75 3.46 21.24 -63.23
N ASP A 76 4.12 22.06 -62.41
CA ASP A 76 4.51 23.43 -62.76
C ASP A 76 5.49 23.46 -63.95
N SER A 77 6.52 22.60 -63.93
CA SER A 77 7.44 22.45 -65.05
C SER A 77 6.73 22.00 -66.33
N ARG A 78 5.83 21.01 -66.24
CA ARG A 78 5.12 20.48 -67.41
C ARG A 78 4.11 21.47 -67.98
N VAL A 79 3.47 22.30 -67.15
CA VAL A 79 2.60 23.37 -67.65
C VAL A 79 3.39 24.47 -68.36
N ALA A 80 4.55 24.86 -67.84
CA ALA A 80 5.40 25.84 -68.51
C ALA A 80 5.76 25.41 -69.93
N GLU A 81 6.10 24.14 -70.12
CA GLU A 81 6.49 23.60 -71.43
C GLU A 81 5.32 23.50 -72.42
N ILE A 82 4.12 23.21 -71.93
CA ILE A 82 2.93 23.19 -72.80
C ILE A 82 2.50 24.60 -73.16
N ASN A 83 2.56 25.55 -72.22
CA ASN A 83 2.31 26.95 -72.51
C ASN A 83 3.32 27.46 -73.56
N GLU A 84 4.62 27.15 -73.39
CA GLU A 84 5.65 27.49 -74.37
C GLU A 84 5.38 26.86 -75.75
N TRP A 85 4.89 25.61 -75.80
CA TRP A 85 4.46 25.00 -77.06
C TRP A 85 3.26 25.72 -77.68
N VAL A 86 2.26 26.12 -76.90
CA VAL A 86 1.11 26.91 -77.38
C VAL A 86 1.58 28.26 -77.92
N ASP A 87 2.44 28.97 -77.18
CA ASP A 87 3.00 30.27 -77.54
C ASP A 87 3.84 30.16 -78.82
N THR A 88 4.70 29.14 -78.93
CA THR A 88 5.51 28.89 -80.14
C THR A 88 4.62 28.70 -81.39
N ASN A 89 3.46 28.06 -81.25
CA ASN A 89 2.53 27.90 -82.37
C ASN A 89 1.84 29.22 -82.74
N PHE A 90 1.56 30.09 -81.76
CA PHE A 90 1.10 31.46 -82.04
C PHE A 90 2.19 32.30 -82.72
N ASP A 91 3.44 32.19 -82.29
CA ASP A 91 4.58 32.91 -82.88
C ASP A 91 4.76 32.59 -84.36
N VAL A 92 4.56 31.33 -84.76
CA VAL A 92 4.59 30.92 -86.18
C VAL A 92 3.50 31.62 -87.00
N ILE A 93 2.29 31.78 -86.44
CA ILE A 93 1.22 32.51 -87.10
C ILE A 93 1.51 34.02 -87.06
N ALA A 94 2.10 34.52 -85.98
CA ALA A 94 2.47 35.93 -85.84
C ALA A 94 3.50 36.33 -86.91
N GLU A 95 4.52 35.51 -87.16
CA GLU A 95 5.52 35.71 -88.23
C GLU A 95 4.86 35.86 -89.61
N LEU A 96 3.76 35.13 -89.86
CA LEU A 96 2.97 35.31 -91.08
C LEU A 96 2.20 36.64 -91.07
N THR A 97 1.49 36.94 -89.99
CA THR A 97 0.64 38.14 -89.91
C THR A 97 1.43 39.45 -89.89
N GLU A 98 2.68 39.43 -89.42
CA GLU A 98 3.58 40.59 -89.34
C GLU A 98 4.44 40.76 -90.61
N ASN A 99 4.37 39.82 -91.56
CA ASN A 99 5.11 39.93 -92.81
C ASN A 99 4.55 41.07 -93.68
N ALA A 100 5.35 42.13 -93.87
CA ALA A 100 4.93 43.32 -94.62
C ALA A 100 4.48 43.04 -96.07
N SER A 101 5.08 42.04 -96.74
CA SER A 101 4.66 41.65 -98.09
C SER A 101 3.30 40.94 -98.07
N LEU A 102 3.06 40.11 -97.05
CA LEU A 102 1.77 39.47 -96.85
C LEU A 102 0.67 40.48 -96.55
N GLN A 103 0.92 41.42 -95.64
CA GLN A 103 -0.04 42.48 -95.30
C GLN A 103 -0.41 43.34 -96.52
N LEU A 104 0.58 43.70 -97.36
CA LEU A 104 0.34 44.47 -98.58
C LEU A 104 -0.53 43.71 -99.59
N TYR A 105 -0.13 42.48 -99.96
CA TYR A 105 -0.87 41.68 -100.93
C TYR A 105 -2.26 41.29 -100.42
N LEU A 106 -2.39 41.04 -99.12
CA LEU A 106 -3.69 40.74 -98.54
C LEU A 106 -4.60 41.98 -98.52
N THR A 107 -4.06 43.18 -98.31
CA THR A 107 -4.83 44.44 -98.40
C THR A 107 -5.41 44.59 -99.80
N GLU A 108 -4.59 44.44 -100.84
CA GLU A 108 -5.05 44.54 -102.24
C GLU A 108 -6.08 43.45 -102.61
N LEU A 109 -5.86 42.21 -102.17
CA LEU A 109 -6.77 41.08 -102.43
C LEU A 109 -8.10 41.20 -101.63
N SER A 110 -8.05 41.74 -100.42
CA SER A 110 -9.24 41.95 -99.57
C SER A 110 -10.11 43.08 -100.12
N ASP A 111 -9.51 44.19 -100.59
CA ASP A 111 -10.23 45.28 -101.25
C ASP A 111 -10.95 44.82 -102.53
N ALA A 112 -10.36 43.86 -103.25
CA ALA A 112 -10.95 43.23 -104.42
C ALA A 112 -11.91 42.05 -104.10
N LYS A 113 -12.23 41.81 -102.81
CA LYS A 113 -13.06 40.67 -102.34
C LYS A 113 -12.59 39.30 -102.85
N GLY A 114 -11.28 39.14 -103.03
CA GLY A 114 -10.66 37.93 -103.56
C GLY A 114 -10.88 37.68 -105.05
N ASP A 115 -11.37 38.66 -105.82
CA ASP A 115 -11.42 38.57 -107.29
C ASP A 115 -10.07 39.01 -107.88
N THR A 116 -9.22 38.02 -108.19
CA THR A 116 -7.87 38.24 -108.74
C THR A 116 -7.87 38.92 -110.11
N SER A 117 -9.01 38.98 -110.81
CA SER A 117 -9.14 39.70 -112.08
C SER A 117 -9.22 41.22 -111.91
N GLN A 118 -9.50 41.69 -110.69
CA GLN A 118 -9.62 43.11 -110.34
C GLN A 118 -8.34 43.70 -109.73
N VAL A 119 -7.30 42.87 -109.52
CA VAL A 119 -6.01 43.25 -108.94
C VAL A 119 -4.91 43.08 -109.98
N THR A 120 -4.03 44.08 -110.11
CA THR A 120 -2.88 43.99 -111.02
C THR A 120 -1.93 42.91 -110.51
N ASP A 121 -1.58 41.93 -111.36
CA ASP A 121 -0.77 40.76 -110.98
C ASP A 121 -1.36 39.88 -109.86
N GLY A 122 -2.68 39.93 -109.62
CA GLY A 122 -3.35 39.20 -108.53
C GLY A 122 -3.09 37.69 -108.52
N THR A 123 -2.98 37.04 -109.69
CA THR A 123 -2.61 35.62 -109.80
C THR A 123 -1.19 35.34 -109.32
N ALA A 124 -0.24 36.26 -109.57
CA ALA A 124 1.15 36.12 -109.12
C ALA A 124 1.28 36.38 -107.61
N GLN A 125 0.54 37.36 -107.08
CA GLN A 125 0.44 37.65 -105.64
C GLN A 125 -0.15 36.46 -104.87
N GLN A 126 -1.25 35.88 -105.36
CA GLN A 126 -1.84 34.67 -104.78
C GLN A 126 -0.86 33.49 -104.81
N GLY A 127 -0.10 33.33 -105.90
CA GLY A 127 0.95 32.32 -106.02
C GLY A 127 2.10 32.52 -105.02
N TYR A 128 2.54 33.76 -104.80
CA TYR A 128 3.54 34.08 -103.78
C TYR A 128 3.04 33.73 -102.37
N LEU A 129 1.83 34.17 -102.01
CA LEU A 129 1.24 33.87 -100.70
C LEU A 129 1.06 32.36 -100.51
N SER A 130 0.61 31.64 -101.53
CA SER A 130 0.45 30.19 -101.46
C SER A 130 1.79 29.48 -101.22
N ASN A 131 2.85 29.88 -101.92
CA ASN A 131 4.18 29.30 -101.72
C ASN A 131 4.76 29.63 -100.34
N LEU A 132 4.52 30.85 -99.84
CA LEU A 132 4.91 31.26 -98.49
C LEU A 132 4.20 30.42 -97.42
N LEU A 133 2.87 30.23 -97.55
CA LEU A 133 2.10 29.39 -96.64
C LEU A 133 2.58 27.93 -96.68
N VAL A 134 2.85 27.37 -97.87
CA VAL A 134 3.36 26.00 -97.98
C VAL A 134 4.72 25.86 -97.29
N ALA A 135 5.66 26.77 -97.57
CA ALA A 135 6.99 26.74 -96.94
C ALA A 135 6.93 26.90 -95.41
N MET A 136 6.05 27.77 -94.91
CA MET A 136 5.86 27.96 -93.46
C MET A 136 5.16 26.78 -92.81
N ALA A 137 4.19 26.16 -93.50
CA ALA A 137 3.51 24.97 -93.00
C ALA A 137 4.48 23.79 -92.89
N ASP A 138 5.28 23.55 -93.93
CA ASP A 138 6.29 22.47 -93.99
C ASP A 138 7.33 22.62 -92.88
N ARG A 139 7.80 23.85 -92.61
CA ARG A 139 8.86 24.11 -91.63
C ARG A 139 8.40 23.95 -90.18
N ASN A 140 7.14 24.26 -89.89
CA ASN A 140 6.64 24.44 -88.53
C ASN A 140 5.55 23.43 -88.12
N GLY A 141 5.36 22.35 -88.88
CA GLY A 141 4.46 21.26 -88.48
C GLY A 141 2.96 21.52 -88.69
N PHE A 142 2.60 22.48 -89.55
CA PHE A 142 1.21 22.68 -90.01
C PHE A 142 0.90 21.86 -91.28
N VAL A 143 1.56 20.72 -91.42
CA VAL A 143 1.39 19.79 -92.52
C VAL A 143 1.00 18.41 -92.00
N PRO A 144 0.22 17.64 -92.77
CA PRO A 144 -0.09 16.28 -92.40
C PRO A 144 1.17 15.39 -92.50
N LEU A 145 1.22 14.35 -91.66
CA LEU A 145 2.23 13.30 -91.77
C LEU A 145 2.15 12.65 -93.16
N ALA A 146 3.30 12.48 -93.81
CA ALA A 146 3.37 11.93 -95.17
C ALA A 146 2.56 10.62 -95.28
N PRO A 147 1.67 10.48 -96.30
CA PRO A 147 0.78 9.33 -96.39
C PRO A 147 1.56 8.02 -96.56
N GLN A 148 1.21 6.98 -95.81
CA GLN A 148 1.81 5.64 -95.93
C GLN A 148 1.40 4.90 -97.22
N GLN A 149 0.45 5.40 -98.01
CA GLN A 149 0.05 4.83 -99.30
C GLN A 149 -0.30 5.91 -100.34
N GLU A 150 0.30 5.81 -101.53
CA GLU A 150 -0.10 6.56 -102.72
C GLU A 150 -1.49 6.07 -103.19
N THR A 151 -2.54 6.88 -102.96
CA THR A 151 -3.86 6.63 -103.55
C THR A 151 -4.08 7.49 -104.80
N ASN A 152 -4.85 6.95 -105.76
CA ASN A 152 -5.13 7.51 -107.09
C ASN A 152 -5.47 9.01 -107.11
N ALA A 153 -4.98 9.71 -108.13
CA ALA A 153 -4.99 11.17 -108.33
C ALA A 153 -6.36 11.87 -108.43
N ASN A 154 -7.50 11.17 -108.27
CA ASN A 154 -8.85 11.70 -108.52
C ASN A 154 -9.80 11.67 -107.30
N VAL A 155 -9.29 11.49 -106.08
CA VAL A 155 -10.10 11.58 -104.85
C VAL A 155 -9.72 12.86 -104.12
N GLU A 156 -10.69 13.77 -103.92
CA GLU A 156 -10.52 14.93 -103.04
C GLU A 156 -10.10 14.44 -101.65
N ARG A 157 -8.88 14.79 -101.21
CA ARG A 157 -8.41 14.47 -99.86
C ARG A 157 -9.19 15.34 -98.88
N ALA A 158 -9.71 14.74 -97.81
CA ALA A 158 -10.23 15.52 -96.70
C ALA A 158 -9.07 16.28 -96.06
N GLY A 159 -9.15 17.61 -96.02
CA GLY A 159 -8.11 18.42 -95.40
C GLY A 159 -7.93 18.06 -93.92
N VAL A 160 -6.68 17.94 -93.47
CA VAL A 160 -6.30 17.42 -92.14
C VAL A 160 -5.52 18.45 -91.34
N ALA A 161 -4.60 19.18 -91.97
CA ALA A 161 -3.77 20.21 -91.38
C ALA A 161 -3.32 21.20 -92.46
N GLY A 162 -3.13 22.46 -92.11
CA GLY A 162 -2.74 23.48 -93.06
C GLY A 162 -2.73 24.89 -92.48
N LEU A 163 -2.33 25.84 -93.33
CA LEU A 163 -2.44 27.26 -93.07
C LEU A 163 -3.41 27.88 -94.09
N ALA A 164 -4.21 28.86 -93.66
CA ALA A 164 -5.00 29.67 -94.56
C ALA A 164 -5.01 31.14 -94.14
N LEU A 165 -5.20 31.99 -95.13
CA LEU A 165 -5.47 33.41 -94.98
C LEU A 165 -6.91 33.65 -95.42
N THR A 166 -7.65 34.38 -94.61
CA THR A 166 -9.06 34.71 -94.87
C THR A 166 -9.24 36.21 -95.02
N ASP A 167 -10.30 36.62 -95.71
CA ASP A 167 -10.77 38.00 -95.70
C ASP A 167 -11.53 38.34 -94.40
N ALA A 168 -11.97 39.59 -94.26
CA ALA A 168 -12.75 40.06 -93.12
C ALA A 168 -14.13 39.38 -92.98
N ASP A 169 -14.64 38.73 -94.03
CA ASP A 169 -15.87 37.93 -94.01
C ASP A 169 -15.62 36.45 -93.63
N GLY A 170 -14.35 36.08 -93.40
CA GLY A 170 -13.92 34.72 -93.06
C GLY A 170 -13.90 33.75 -94.24
N LYS A 171 -13.91 34.27 -95.49
CA LYS A 171 -13.77 33.47 -96.70
C LYS A 171 -12.28 33.23 -96.98
N PRO A 172 -11.85 32.00 -97.35
CA PRO A 172 -10.45 31.72 -97.63
C PRO A 172 -10.01 32.43 -98.92
N LEU A 173 -8.92 33.20 -98.83
CA LEU A 173 -8.25 33.86 -99.95
C LEU A 173 -7.11 32.98 -100.50
N VAL A 174 -6.32 32.41 -99.59
CA VAL A 174 -5.20 31.52 -99.90
C VAL A 174 -5.13 30.43 -98.83
N SER A 175 -4.91 29.19 -99.21
CA SER A 175 -4.75 28.07 -98.28
C SER A 175 -3.73 27.07 -98.79
N THR A 176 -3.10 26.33 -97.88
CA THR A 176 -2.30 25.17 -98.25
C THR A 176 -3.19 24.03 -98.79
N PRO A 177 -2.64 23.09 -99.59
CA PRO A 177 -3.44 22.07 -100.28
C PRO A 177 -4.28 21.16 -99.38
N GLU A 178 -3.80 20.84 -98.17
CA GLU A 178 -4.48 19.94 -97.23
C GLU A 178 -5.20 20.66 -96.09
N MET A 179 -5.46 21.97 -96.25
CA MET A 179 -6.21 22.76 -95.27
C MET A 179 -7.66 22.26 -95.13
N PRO A 180 -8.15 22.00 -93.90
CA PRO A 180 -9.55 21.65 -93.68
C PRO A 180 -10.53 22.77 -94.06
N ALA A 181 -11.77 22.40 -94.37
CA ALA A 181 -12.82 23.37 -94.66
C ALA A 181 -13.14 24.25 -93.42
N LEU A 182 -13.16 25.58 -93.61
CA LEU A 182 -13.40 26.58 -92.57
C LEU A 182 -14.86 26.60 -92.08
N GLY A 183 -15.20 25.63 -91.24
CA GLY A 183 -16.53 25.41 -90.67
C GLY A 183 -16.64 25.74 -89.17
N GLY A 184 -17.87 25.76 -88.65
CA GLY A 184 -18.23 25.73 -87.23
C GLY A 184 -17.30 26.45 -86.24
N ASN A 185 -16.43 25.67 -85.58
CA ASN A 185 -15.53 26.16 -84.54
C ASN A 185 -14.44 27.10 -85.08
N MET A 186 -13.95 26.87 -86.30
CA MET A 186 -12.94 27.73 -86.95
C MET A 186 -13.52 29.11 -87.24
N ARG A 187 -14.79 29.19 -87.68
CA ARG A 187 -15.46 30.49 -87.92
C ARG A 187 -15.61 31.31 -86.65
N LYS A 188 -15.86 30.66 -85.51
CA LYS A 188 -15.91 31.36 -84.21
C LYS A 188 -14.55 31.92 -83.83
N ALA A 189 -13.48 31.16 -84.04
CA ALA A 189 -12.12 31.61 -83.79
C ALA A 189 -11.74 32.78 -84.71
N ILE A 190 -12.04 32.68 -86.02
CA ILE A 190 -11.83 33.75 -86.99
C ILE A 190 -12.56 35.03 -86.56
N ALA A 191 -13.82 34.95 -86.16
CA ALA A 191 -14.58 36.12 -85.71
C ALA A 191 -13.95 36.76 -84.47
N SER A 192 -13.49 35.96 -83.50
CA SER A 192 -12.79 36.44 -82.31
C SER A 192 -11.47 37.12 -82.67
N SER A 193 -10.70 36.54 -83.60
CA SER A 193 -9.42 37.09 -84.02
C SER A 193 -9.55 38.36 -84.83
N LEU A 194 -10.58 38.52 -85.66
CA LEU A 194 -10.86 39.79 -86.36
C LEU A 194 -11.05 40.98 -85.40
N ASP A 195 -11.56 40.72 -84.20
CA ASP A 195 -11.75 41.73 -83.16
C ASP A 195 -10.46 42.07 -82.38
N GLY A 196 -9.32 41.46 -82.76
CA GLY A 196 -7.99 41.78 -82.22
C GLY A 196 -7.42 40.73 -81.26
N GLU A 197 -8.20 39.71 -80.89
CA GLU A 197 -7.83 38.74 -79.85
C GLU A 197 -7.30 37.42 -80.45
N PRO A 198 -6.09 36.95 -80.09
CA PRO A 198 -5.65 35.61 -80.44
C PRO A 198 -6.68 34.56 -80.02
N ALA A 199 -6.97 33.59 -80.89
CA ALA A 199 -7.95 32.56 -80.59
C ALA A 199 -7.40 31.16 -80.85
N VAL A 200 -7.56 30.28 -79.87
CA VAL A 200 -7.28 28.85 -80.02
C VAL A 200 -8.57 28.13 -80.45
N ILE A 201 -8.47 27.32 -81.48
CA ILE A 201 -9.47 26.32 -81.84
C ILE A 201 -9.16 25.07 -81.03
N ASP A 202 -9.89 24.92 -79.92
CA ASP A 202 -9.71 23.84 -78.95
C ASP A 202 -9.70 22.43 -79.61
N MET A 203 -8.94 21.51 -79.01
CA MET A 203 -8.64 20.19 -79.56
C MET A 203 -9.90 19.40 -79.92
N TYR A 204 -9.99 18.94 -81.15
CA TYR A 204 -11.11 18.17 -81.68
C TYR A 204 -10.63 16.97 -82.49
N LYS A 205 -11.55 16.07 -82.85
CA LYS A 205 -11.24 14.95 -83.74
C LYS A 205 -11.34 15.44 -85.18
N GLY A 206 -10.20 15.46 -85.87
CA GLY A 206 -10.11 15.83 -87.28
C GLY A 206 -10.75 14.79 -88.21
N ALA A 207 -10.67 15.03 -89.52
CA ALA A 207 -11.24 14.14 -90.55
C ALA A 207 -10.62 12.72 -90.53
N THR A 208 -9.36 12.60 -90.10
CA THR A 208 -8.63 11.34 -89.90
C THR A 208 -8.84 10.72 -88.52
N ASN A 209 -9.72 11.30 -87.68
CA ASN A 209 -9.95 10.93 -86.28
C ASN A 209 -8.72 11.14 -85.38
N GLU A 210 -7.73 11.86 -85.86
CA GLU A 210 -6.56 12.32 -85.09
C GLU A 210 -6.93 13.56 -84.27
N PRO A 211 -6.29 13.78 -83.11
CA PRO A 211 -6.47 15.01 -82.35
C PRO A 211 -5.89 16.18 -83.14
N THR A 212 -6.71 17.21 -83.36
CA THR A 212 -6.37 18.38 -84.17
C THR A 212 -6.63 19.64 -83.35
N ILE A 213 -5.74 20.62 -83.43
CA ILE A 213 -5.86 21.93 -82.80
C ILE A 213 -5.65 23.02 -83.84
N GLY A 214 -6.18 24.22 -83.60
CA GLY A 214 -5.90 25.36 -84.44
C GLY A 214 -5.60 26.64 -83.68
N PHE A 215 -4.98 27.57 -84.38
CA PHE A 215 -4.54 28.87 -83.88
C PHE A 215 -4.95 29.93 -84.89
N SER A 216 -5.47 31.06 -84.44
CA SER A 216 -5.81 32.18 -85.32
C SER A 216 -5.36 33.52 -84.77
N LEU A 217 -4.86 34.38 -85.67
CA LEU A 217 -4.44 35.75 -85.38
C LEU A 217 -4.97 36.73 -86.45
N PRO A 218 -5.35 37.96 -86.05
CA PRO A 218 -5.71 39.01 -87.00
C PRO A 218 -4.53 39.40 -87.88
N ILE A 219 -4.84 39.77 -89.12
CA ILE A 219 -3.91 40.43 -90.02
C ILE A 219 -4.35 41.89 -90.13
N TYR A 220 -3.41 42.79 -89.89
CA TYR A 220 -3.62 44.23 -89.95
C TYR A 220 -3.10 44.79 -91.29
N GLY A 221 -3.69 45.90 -91.75
CA GLY A 221 -3.22 46.58 -92.95
C GLY A 221 -1.96 47.39 -92.67
N VAL A 222 -1.14 47.63 -93.69
CA VAL A 222 0.16 48.35 -93.56
C VAL A 222 0.01 49.77 -92.97
N GLN A 223 -1.18 50.36 -93.02
CA GLN A 223 -1.50 51.71 -92.50
C GLN A 223 -2.60 51.72 -91.43
N SER A 224 -2.91 50.59 -90.80
CA SER A 224 -3.99 50.52 -89.82
C SER A 224 -3.53 50.91 -88.40
N ASP A 225 -4.30 51.77 -87.72
CA ASP A 225 -4.02 52.21 -86.35
C ASP A 225 -4.16 51.06 -85.33
N SER A 226 -3.47 51.18 -84.19
CA SER A 226 -3.55 50.19 -83.09
C SER A 226 -5.00 50.09 -82.57
N GLY A 227 -5.68 48.96 -82.82
CA GLY A 227 -7.05 48.70 -82.38
C GLY A 227 -8.13 48.70 -83.48
N SER A 228 -7.76 48.88 -84.75
CA SER A 228 -8.68 48.63 -85.88
C SER A 228 -8.97 47.14 -86.07
N LYS A 229 -10.16 46.78 -86.58
CA LYS A 229 -10.47 45.39 -86.94
C LYS A 229 -9.47 44.86 -87.97
N GLY A 230 -9.11 43.58 -87.85
CA GLY A 230 -8.26 42.91 -88.83
C GLY A 230 -8.88 42.94 -90.23
N ILE A 231 -8.06 43.14 -91.27
CA ILE A 231 -8.48 43.08 -92.68
C ILE A 231 -8.64 41.63 -93.17
N GLY A 232 -8.23 40.67 -92.34
CA GLY A 232 -8.28 39.24 -92.55
C GLY A 232 -7.74 38.48 -91.33
N VAL A 233 -7.75 37.15 -91.38
CA VAL A 233 -7.21 36.29 -90.31
C VAL A 233 -6.30 35.23 -90.90
N ALA A 234 -5.13 35.05 -90.28
CA ALA A 234 -4.30 33.86 -90.48
C ALA A 234 -4.77 32.77 -89.53
N ILE A 235 -5.07 31.60 -90.09
CA ILE A 235 -5.50 30.43 -89.33
C ILE A 235 -4.58 29.26 -89.66
N GLY A 236 -4.04 28.64 -88.62
CA GLY A 236 -3.29 27.40 -88.72
C GLY A 236 -4.01 26.26 -88.04
N ILE A 237 -4.11 25.13 -88.73
CA ILE A 237 -4.63 23.88 -88.20
C ILE A 237 -3.49 22.86 -88.23
N ARG A 238 -3.23 22.21 -87.11
CA ARG A 238 -2.21 21.15 -87.02
C ARG A 238 -2.73 19.93 -86.29
N ILE A 239 -2.18 18.78 -86.66
CA ILE A 239 -2.37 17.53 -85.93
C ILE A 239 -1.53 17.61 -84.65
N VAL A 240 -2.12 17.18 -83.54
CA VAL A 240 -1.44 17.06 -82.26
C VAL A 240 -0.74 15.70 -82.25
N ASP A 241 0.58 15.71 -82.36
CA ASP A 241 1.40 14.52 -82.48
C ASP A 241 2.22 14.26 -81.21
N ALA A 242 3.29 13.47 -81.35
CA ALA A 242 4.17 13.14 -80.24
C ALA A 242 4.84 14.38 -79.63
N GLU A 243 4.96 15.50 -80.35
CA GLU A 243 5.60 16.72 -79.85
C GLU A 243 4.93 17.20 -78.57
N LEU A 244 3.60 17.42 -78.59
CA LEU A 244 2.87 17.85 -77.39
C LEU A 244 2.83 16.76 -76.31
N PHE A 245 2.59 15.50 -76.70
CA PHE A 245 2.39 14.43 -75.72
C PHE A 245 3.68 14.00 -75.03
N ASP A 246 4.84 14.17 -75.66
CA ASP A 246 6.14 13.91 -75.04
C ASP A 246 6.49 14.99 -74.00
N LEU A 247 6.00 16.22 -74.16
CA LEU A 247 6.15 17.26 -73.13
C LEU A 247 5.47 16.88 -71.82
N LEU A 248 4.42 16.05 -71.83
CA LEU A 248 3.75 15.57 -70.61
C LEU A 248 4.62 14.59 -69.80
N LYS A 249 5.58 13.93 -70.44
CA LYS A 249 6.46 12.95 -69.79
C LYS A 249 7.55 13.70 -68.99
N GLN A 250 7.80 13.24 -67.76
CA GLN A 250 8.89 13.77 -66.95
C GLN A 250 10.18 13.00 -67.25
N PRO A 251 11.24 13.64 -67.77
CA PRO A 251 12.51 12.97 -68.01
C PRO A 251 13.12 12.46 -66.70
N GLY A 252 13.60 11.21 -66.72
CA GLY A 252 14.26 10.58 -65.56
C GLY A 252 13.33 10.18 -64.41
N ASP A 253 12.01 10.19 -64.61
CA ASP A 253 11.07 9.69 -63.60
C ASP A 253 11.25 8.18 -63.37
N THR A 254 11.52 7.81 -62.13
CA THR A 254 11.73 6.41 -61.72
C THR A 254 10.45 5.74 -61.23
N SER A 255 9.36 6.50 -61.11
CA SER A 255 8.06 6.02 -60.65
C SER A 255 7.36 5.24 -61.76
N LYS A 256 6.74 4.11 -61.41
CA LYS A 256 6.08 3.21 -62.38
C LYS A 256 4.65 3.63 -62.71
N THR A 257 3.94 4.20 -61.74
CA THR A 257 2.53 4.58 -61.86
C THR A 257 2.31 6.09 -61.98
N SER A 258 3.41 6.86 -62.02
CA SER A 258 3.33 8.29 -62.27
C SER A 258 2.84 8.57 -63.68
N GLU A 259 1.85 9.43 -63.80
CA GLU A 259 1.24 9.76 -65.07
C GLU A 259 0.87 11.25 -65.09
N THR A 260 1.15 11.90 -66.22
CA THR A 260 0.68 13.26 -66.52
C THR A 260 -0.23 13.21 -67.73
N TYR A 261 -1.40 13.81 -67.65
CA TYR A 261 -2.35 13.86 -68.76
C TYR A 261 -3.16 15.16 -68.76
N LEU A 262 -3.73 15.49 -69.91
CA LEU A 262 -4.56 16.68 -70.10
C LEU A 262 -6.04 16.32 -70.06
N VAL A 263 -6.84 17.16 -69.40
CA VAL A 263 -8.30 17.03 -69.37
C VAL A 263 -8.99 18.36 -69.62
N ARG A 264 -10.24 18.31 -70.10
CA ARG A 264 -11.13 19.46 -70.13
C ARG A 264 -12.52 19.11 -69.65
N LYS A 265 -13.26 20.12 -69.20
CA LYS A 265 -14.69 19.99 -68.93
C LYS A 265 -15.49 20.23 -70.21
N LYS A 266 -16.38 19.30 -70.55
CA LYS A 266 -17.34 19.47 -71.64
C LYS A 266 -18.73 19.10 -71.17
N ALA A 267 -19.59 20.11 -71.02
CA ALA A 267 -20.91 19.96 -70.40
C ALA A 267 -20.83 19.25 -69.03
N ASN A 268 -21.37 18.04 -68.92
CA ASN A 268 -21.35 17.22 -67.70
C ASN A 268 -20.34 16.05 -67.75
N SER A 269 -19.32 16.13 -68.60
CA SER A 269 -18.25 15.13 -68.67
C SER A 269 -16.86 15.76 -68.61
N VAL A 270 -15.91 14.95 -68.18
CA VAL A 270 -14.47 15.20 -68.26
C VAL A 270 -13.94 14.42 -69.44
N GLU A 271 -13.47 15.13 -70.47
CA GLU A 271 -12.80 14.53 -71.62
C GLU A 271 -11.28 14.49 -71.40
N TYR A 272 -10.66 13.36 -71.74
CA TYR A 272 -9.21 13.18 -71.67
C TYR A 272 -8.59 13.50 -73.03
N LEU A 273 -7.69 14.49 -73.06
CA LEU A 273 -7.13 15.08 -74.27
C LEU A 273 -5.82 14.42 -74.71
N SER A 274 -5.11 13.73 -73.81
CA SER A 274 -3.85 13.06 -74.10
C SER A 274 -3.98 11.53 -74.05
N PRO A 275 -2.99 10.78 -74.58
CA PRO A 275 -2.91 9.35 -74.37
C PRO A 275 -2.83 9.03 -72.88
N LEU A 276 -3.44 7.93 -72.47
CA LEU A 276 -3.43 7.45 -71.09
C LEU A 276 -2.50 6.23 -70.93
N ALA A 277 -2.07 5.95 -69.70
CA ALA A 277 -1.18 4.84 -69.36
C ALA A 277 -1.74 3.47 -69.76
N ASP A 278 -3.05 3.31 -69.81
CA ASP A 278 -3.73 2.11 -70.31
C ASP A 278 -3.82 2.02 -71.85
N ARG A 279 -3.08 2.90 -72.55
CA ARG A 279 -3.03 3.03 -74.01
C ARG A 279 -4.32 3.52 -74.65
N THR A 280 -5.22 4.14 -73.87
CA THR A 280 -6.37 4.84 -74.44
C THR A 280 -5.90 6.03 -75.27
N ALA A 281 -6.38 6.13 -76.50
CA ALA A 281 -6.05 7.22 -77.42
C ALA A 281 -6.63 8.58 -76.96
N PRO A 282 -6.03 9.71 -77.36
CA PRO A 282 -6.58 11.05 -77.16
C PRO A 282 -8.06 11.17 -77.55
N LEU A 283 -8.83 11.94 -76.79
CA LEU A 283 -10.25 12.22 -77.04
C LEU A 283 -11.16 10.97 -77.08
N LYS A 284 -10.67 9.79 -76.68
CA LYS A 284 -11.45 8.55 -76.68
C LYS A 284 -12.16 8.31 -75.35
N ARG A 285 -11.58 8.74 -74.23
CA ARG A 285 -12.18 8.59 -72.89
C ARG A 285 -12.91 9.85 -72.47
N ALA A 286 -14.12 9.66 -71.97
CA ALA A 286 -14.89 10.66 -71.25
C ALA A 286 -15.52 10.01 -70.01
N MET A 287 -15.52 10.71 -68.89
CA MET A 287 -16.17 10.27 -67.64
C MET A 287 -17.15 11.32 -67.16
N ALA A 288 -18.19 10.92 -66.43
CA ALA A 288 -19.17 11.89 -65.92
C ALA A 288 -18.51 12.81 -64.88
N PHE A 289 -18.79 14.12 -64.95
CA PHE A 289 -18.16 15.12 -64.09
C PHE A 289 -18.55 14.94 -62.61
N ASP A 290 -19.73 14.37 -62.35
CA ASP A 290 -20.29 14.03 -61.04
C ASP A 290 -19.84 12.66 -60.51
N THR A 291 -18.92 11.98 -61.20
CA THR A 291 -18.35 10.71 -60.71
C THR A 291 -17.67 10.95 -59.37
N ALA A 292 -18.15 10.28 -58.32
CA ALA A 292 -17.65 10.43 -56.97
C ALA A 292 -16.14 10.16 -56.89
N ASP A 293 -15.42 11.07 -56.22
CA ASP A 293 -13.97 11.00 -56.01
C ASP A 293 -13.11 10.90 -57.29
N LEU A 294 -13.64 11.27 -58.46
CA LEU A 294 -12.83 11.28 -59.69
C LEU A 294 -11.73 12.34 -59.62
N ALA A 295 -10.48 11.91 -59.79
CA ALA A 295 -9.29 12.75 -59.76
C ALA A 295 -9.32 13.85 -60.82
N ALA A 296 -9.83 13.54 -62.01
CA ALA A 296 -9.93 14.49 -63.11
C ALA A 296 -11.03 15.54 -62.89
N ALA A 297 -12.14 15.17 -62.24
CA ALA A 297 -13.17 16.14 -61.84
C ALA A 297 -12.65 17.10 -60.76
N PHE A 298 -11.96 16.56 -59.74
CA PHE A 298 -11.28 17.35 -58.71
C PHE A 298 -10.25 18.33 -59.31
N ALA A 299 -9.45 17.86 -60.26
CA ALA A 299 -8.43 18.68 -60.92
C ALA A 299 -9.03 19.90 -61.63
N ILE A 300 -10.18 19.73 -62.30
CA ILE A 300 -10.88 20.80 -62.97
C ILE A 300 -11.56 21.76 -61.97
N GLU A 301 -12.15 21.23 -60.91
CA GLU A 301 -12.85 22.05 -59.91
C GLU A 301 -11.88 22.89 -59.06
N LYS A 302 -10.70 22.34 -58.73
CA LYS A 302 -9.68 23.00 -57.91
C LYS A 302 -8.29 22.87 -58.54
N PRO A 303 -7.99 23.63 -59.62
CA PRO A 303 -6.64 23.73 -60.16
C PRO A 303 -5.65 24.16 -59.07
N GLY A 304 -4.49 23.53 -59.02
CA GLY A 304 -3.50 23.74 -57.94
C GLY A 304 -3.73 22.91 -56.69
N GLY A 305 -4.91 22.28 -56.55
CA GLY A 305 -5.25 21.43 -55.43
C GLY A 305 -4.40 20.15 -55.36
N PHE A 306 -4.33 19.58 -54.16
CA PHE A 306 -3.75 18.27 -53.90
C PHE A 306 -4.74 17.43 -53.08
N ALA A 307 -4.97 16.20 -53.50
CA ALA A 307 -5.86 15.28 -52.81
C ALA A 307 -5.53 13.81 -53.13
N ILE A 308 -6.04 12.92 -52.29
CA ILE A 308 -6.17 11.50 -52.63
C ILE A 308 -7.54 11.32 -53.29
N LYS A 309 -7.55 10.84 -54.53
CA LYS A 309 -8.75 10.63 -55.35
C LYS A 309 -8.64 9.33 -56.13
N ARG A 310 -9.67 8.97 -56.89
CA ARG A 310 -9.66 7.81 -57.79
C ARG A 310 -9.39 8.23 -59.22
N ASP A 311 -8.46 7.56 -59.88
CA ASP A 311 -8.20 7.82 -61.29
C ASP A 311 -9.27 7.19 -62.21
N TYR A 312 -9.06 7.30 -63.52
CA TYR A 312 -9.95 6.72 -64.52
C TYR A 312 -10.01 5.18 -64.51
N ALA A 313 -9.05 4.51 -63.87
CA ALA A 313 -9.01 3.06 -63.68
C ALA A 313 -9.65 2.63 -62.34
N GLY A 314 -10.04 3.61 -61.51
CA GLY A 314 -10.63 3.38 -60.18
C GLY A 314 -9.60 3.19 -59.06
N GLU A 315 -8.31 3.36 -59.34
CA GLU A 315 -7.23 3.23 -58.35
C GLU A 315 -7.10 4.49 -57.49
N GLU A 316 -6.77 4.34 -56.20
CA GLU A 316 -6.47 5.49 -55.34
C GLU A 316 -5.12 6.10 -55.71
N VAL A 317 -5.13 7.38 -56.04
CA VAL A 317 -3.97 8.14 -56.51
C VAL A 317 -3.83 9.44 -55.75
N LEU A 318 -2.58 9.85 -55.53
CA LEU A 318 -2.26 11.22 -55.16
C LEU A 318 -2.32 12.04 -56.43
N VAL A 319 -3.15 13.08 -56.46
CA VAL A 319 -3.34 13.93 -57.64
C VAL A 319 -3.05 15.39 -57.31
N THR A 320 -2.35 16.05 -58.23
CA THR A 320 -2.31 17.51 -58.32
C THR A 320 -2.64 17.97 -59.73
N SER A 321 -2.97 19.24 -59.88
CA SER A 321 -3.37 19.79 -61.17
C SER A 321 -2.91 21.22 -61.34
N ARG A 322 -2.85 21.67 -62.60
CA ARG A 322 -2.57 23.05 -62.99
C ARG A 322 -3.42 23.42 -64.19
N ALA A 323 -4.02 24.61 -64.16
CA ALA A 323 -4.67 25.17 -65.34
C ALA A 323 -3.59 25.69 -66.30
N LEU A 324 -3.82 25.56 -67.60
CA LEU A 324 -2.96 26.13 -68.62
C LEU A 324 -3.43 27.54 -68.98
N ALA A 325 -2.51 28.35 -69.54
CA ALA A 325 -2.84 29.68 -70.05
C ALA A 325 -3.49 29.54 -71.44
N ASP A 326 -4.46 30.40 -71.75
CA ASP A 326 -5.06 30.58 -73.09
C ASP A 326 -5.77 29.37 -73.73
N VAL A 327 -5.74 28.20 -73.07
CA VAL A 327 -6.48 26.99 -73.45
C VAL A 327 -7.33 26.48 -72.29
N PRO A 328 -8.54 25.91 -72.55
CA PRO A 328 -9.46 25.43 -71.52
C PRO A 328 -9.04 24.08 -70.90
N TRP A 329 -7.74 23.82 -70.84
CA TRP A 329 -7.17 22.53 -70.43
C TRP A 329 -6.66 22.60 -69.01
N VAL A 330 -6.74 21.46 -68.33
CA VAL A 330 -6.12 21.25 -67.02
C VAL A 330 -5.15 20.09 -67.14
N LEU A 331 -3.90 20.34 -66.77
CA LEU A 331 -2.90 19.32 -66.61
C LEU A 331 -3.11 18.62 -65.27
N VAL A 332 -3.20 17.30 -65.32
CA VAL A 332 -3.35 16.43 -64.16
C VAL A 332 -2.10 15.59 -64.04
N ARG A 333 -1.46 15.66 -62.87
CA ARG A 333 -0.34 14.81 -62.50
C ARG A 333 -0.77 13.91 -61.36
N LYS A 334 -0.59 12.60 -61.52
CA LYS A 334 -0.94 11.61 -60.49
C LYS A 334 0.17 10.59 -60.27
N ILE A 335 0.09 9.90 -59.15
CA ILE A 335 0.84 8.67 -58.84
C ILE A 335 -0.03 7.76 -57.96
N SER A 336 0.10 6.44 -58.10
CA SER A 336 -0.60 5.50 -57.23
C SER A 336 -0.26 5.74 -55.76
N ARG A 337 -1.28 5.80 -54.89
CA ARG A 337 -1.09 5.94 -53.44
C ARG A 337 -0.23 4.79 -52.89
N ALA A 338 -0.46 3.58 -53.39
CA ALA A 338 0.24 2.39 -52.96
C ALA A 338 1.75 2.49 -53.27
N GLU A 339 2.12 2.99 -54.46
CA GLU A 339 3.53 3.21 -54.80
C GLU A 339 4.13 4.34 -53.98
N ALA A 340 3.46 5.51 -53.98
CA ALA A 340 3.96 6.72 -53.37
C ALA A 340 4.19 6.61 -51.86
N LEU A 341 3.28 5.93 -51.15
CA LEU A 341 3.33 5.80 -49.70
C LEU A 341 3.88 4.45 -49.22
N SER A 342 4.22 3.50 -50.12
CA SER A 342 4.70 2.16 -49.76
C SER A 342 5.82 2.15 -48.71
N ALA A 343 6.86 2.94 -48.93
CA ALA A 343 8.01 3.03 -48.04
C ALA A 343 7.62 3.63 -46.68
N ASN A 344 6.75 4.64 -46.69
CA ASN A 344 6.29 5.30 -45.47
C ASN A 344 5.35 4.40 -44.67
N ASP A 345 4.39 3.75 -45.32
CA ASP A 345 3.44 2.83 -44.68
C ASP A 345 4.17 1.64 -44.03
N THR A 346 5.20 1.10 -44.70
CA THR A 346 6.03 0.03 -44.13
C THR A 346 6.81 0.51 -42.90
N ARG A 347 7.40 1.72 -42.97
CA ARG A 347 8.11 2.34 -41.85
C ARG A 347 7.17 2.64 -40.69
N LEU A 348 6.00 3.23 -40.94
CA LEU A 348 5.00 3.55 -39.93
C LEU A 348 4.48 2.30 -39.24
N ARG A 349 4.20 1.23 -40.00
CA ARG A 349 3.82 -0.07 -39.45
C ARG A 349 4.92 -0.65 -38.56
N THR A 350 6.18 -0.52 -38.97
CA THR A 350 7.33 -1.00 -38.19
C THR A 350 7.47 -0.23 -36.88
N ILE A 351 7.37 1.10 -36.93
CA ILE A 351 7.40 1.97 -35.74
C ILE A 351 6.26 1.62 -34.78
N LEU A 352 5.04 1.42 -35.28
CA LEU A 352 3.89 1.01 -34.47
C LEU A 352 4.14 -0.33 -33.76
N ILE A 353 4.66 -1.33 -34.47
CA ILE A 353 5.00 -2.65 -33.89
C ILE A 353 6.04 -2.49 -32.78
N VAL A 354 7.10 -1.71 -33.01
CA VAL A 354 8.15 -1.45 -32.02
C VAL A 354 7.59 -0.76 -30.78
N PHE A 355 6.74 0.27 -30.94
CA PHE A 355 6.09 0.94 -29.80
C PHE A 355 5.21 -0.01 -28.98
N VAL A 356 4.40 -0.85 -29.65
CA VAL A 356 3.57 -1.85 -28.97
C VAL A 356 4.45 -2.84 -28.19
N LEU A 357 5.55 -3.31 -28.77
CA LEU A 357 6.49 -4.20 -28.09
C LEU A 357 7.14 -3.54 -26.85
N ILE A 358 7.51 -2.26 -26.94
CA ILE A 358 8.04 -1.51 -25.79
C ILE A 358 6.99 -1.40 -24.68
N ILE A 359 5.75 -1.06 -25.01
CA ILE A 359 4.64 -0.96 -24.03
C ILE A 359 4.41 -2.32 -23.35
N VAL A 360 4.38 -3.41 -24.11
CA VAL A 360 4.26 -4.77 -23.58
C VAL A 360 5.44 -5.10 -22.67
N GLY A 361 6.67 -4.81 -23.10
CA GLY A 361 7.89 -5.04 -22.31
C GLY A 361 7.89 -4.27 -20.97
N VAL A 362 7.54 -2.99 -20.98
CA VAL A 362 7.41 -2.16 -19.76
C VAL A 362 6.32 -2.72 -18.85
N THR A 363 5.18 -3.12 -19.41
CA THR A 363 4.07 -3.69 -18.64
C THR A 363 4.48 -5.01 -17.96
N VAL A 364 5.13 -5.91 -18.69
CA VAL A 364 5.68 -7.16 -18.15
C VAL A 364 6.73 -6.88 -17.08
N GLY A 365 7.63 -5.93 -17.30
CA GLY A 365 8.63 -5.52 -16.31
C GLY A 365 8.00 -4.98 -15.02
N MET A 366 6.97 -4.14 -15.14
CA MET A 366 6.27 -3.57 -13.99
C MET A 366 5.49 -4.64 -13.22
N ILE A 367 4.84 -5.59 -13.91
CA ILE A 367 4.21 -6.77 -13.29
C ILE A 367 5.25 -7.64 -12.59
N ALA A 368 6.42 -7.86 -13.21
CA ALA A 368 7.50 -8.64 -12.62
C ALA A 368 8.05 -7.99 -11.34
N VAL A 369 8.27 -6.67 -11.34
CA VAL A 369 8.69 -5.91 -10.15
C VAL A 369 7.62 -5.97 -9.06
N TRP A 370 6.34 -5.81 -9.42
CA TRP A 370 5.24 -5.93 -8.47
C TRP A 370 5.14 -7.34 -7.87
N ARG A 371 5.24 -8.38 -8.70
CA ARG A 371 5.26 -9.78 -8.27
C ARG A 371 6.46 -10.08 -7.38
N HIS A 372 7.63 -9.53 -7.71
CA HIS A 372 8.83 -9.71 -6.90
C HIS A 372 8.71 -9.01 -5.53
N GLY A 373 8.20 -7.78 -5.51
CA GLY A 373 7.97 -7.03 -4.28
C GLY A 373 6.90 -7.66 -3.37
N THR A 374 5.82 -8.18 -3.95
CA THR A 374 4.79 -8.92 -3.21
C THR A 374 5.30 -10.26 -2.69
N SER A 375 6.12 -10.99 -3.47
CA SER A 375 6.76 -12.23 -3.04
C SER A 375 7.74 -12.03 -1.89
N LEU A 376 8.54 -10.95 -1.90
CA LEU A 376 9.45 -10.62 -0.81
C LEU A 376 8.71 -10.31 0.49
N ARG A 377 7.59 -9.58 0.40
CA ARG A 377 6.74 -9.29 1.57
C ARG A 377 6.03 -10.53 2.08
N ALA A 378 5.58 -11.42 1.20
CA ALA A 378 4.97 -12.70 1.58
C ALA A 378 5.99 -13.61 2.28
N ALA A 379 7.21 -13.72 1.76
CA ALA A 379 8.28 -14.49 2.38
C ALA A 379 8.70 -13.92 3.75
N ALA A 380 8.83 -12.59 3.86
CA ALA A 380 9.14 -11.95 5.13
C ALA A 380 8.01 -12.07 6.16
N ALA A 381 6.75 -12.06 5.73
CA ALA A 381 5.60 -12.29 6.60
C ALA A 381 5.54 -13.75 7.08
N ALA A 382 5.78 -14.72 6.17
CA ALA A 382 5.85 -16.14 6.50
C ALA A 382 6.98 -16.43 7.50
N GLU A 383 8.14 -15.81 7.31
CA GLU A 383 9.27 -15.97 8.22
C GLU A 383 9.00 -15.33 9.60
N LYS A 384 8.39 -14.14 9.64
CA LYS A 384 7.93 -13.55 10.90
C LYS A 384 6.92 -14.45 11.62
N PHE A 385 5.99 -15.06 10.89
CA PHE A 385 5.01 -15.97 11.44
C PHE A 385 5.69 -17.23 12.01
N ARG A 386 6.63 -17.82 11.25
CA ARG A 386 7.44 -18.97 11.68
C ARG A 386 8.23 -18.67 12.96
N ILE A 387 8.97 -17.55 12.98
CA ILE A 387 9.74 -17.11 14.16
C ILE A 387 8.82 -16.87 15.36
N SER A 388 7.62 -16.29 15.15
CA SER A 388 6.67 -16.08 16.24
C SER A 388 6.09 -17.37 16.80
N SER A 389 5.76 -18.35 15.95
CA SER A 389 5.31 -19.69 16.38
C SER A 389 6.42 -20.43 17.11
N GLU A 390 7.65 -20.43 16.58
CA GLU A 390 8.80 -21.05 17.26
C GLU A 390 9.08 -20.39 18.62
N ARG A 391 9.01 -19.05 18.71
CA ARG A 391 9.13 -18.34 20.00
C ARG A 391 8.02 -18.72 20.97
N PHE A 392 6.77 -18.77 20.50
CA PHE A 392 5.63 -19.12 21.35
C PHE A 392 5.72 -20.56 21.86
N GLU A 393 6.12 -21.50 21.00
CA GLU A 393 6.34 -22.90 21.36
C GLU A 393 7.49 -23.03 22.37
N ASN A 394 8.61 -22.32 22.15
CA ASN A 394 9.75 -22.30 23.07
C ASN A 394 9.40 -21.67 24.42
N ILE A 395 8.64 -20.56 24.45
CA ILE A 395 8.16 -19.94 25.69
C ILE A 395 7.22 -20.89 26.43
N SER A 396 6.29 -21.54 25.74
CA SER A 396 5.36 -22.50 26.35
C SER A 396 6.10 -23.72 26.94
N LYS A 397 7.09 -24.26 26.22
CA LYS A 397 7.98 -25.33 26.71
C LYS A 397 8.77 -24.88 27.93
N PHE A 398 9.37 -23.69 27.88
CA PHE A 398 10.12 -23.11 28.98
C PHE A 398 9.26 -22.89 30.22
N MET A 399 8.05 -22.34 30.06
CA MET A 399 7.10 -22.16 31.16
C MET A 399 6.71 -23.49 31.80
N ARG A 400 6.42 -24.54 31.01
CA ARG A 400 6.16 -25.89 31.55
C ARG A 400 7.35 -26.44 32.34
N VAL A 401 8.58 -26.26 31.85
CA VAL A 401 9.80 -26.69 32.57
C VAL A 401 9.93 -25.95 33.90
N ILE A 402 9.72 -24.63 33.91
CA ILE A 402 9.73 -23.86 35.16
C ILE A 402 8.66 -24.39 36.11
N THR A 403 7.40 -24.46 35.68
CA THR A 403 6.28 -24.80 36.58
C THR A 403 6.35 -26.24 37.06
N ASN A 404 6.85 -27.18 36.24
CA ASN A 404 6.99 -28.59 36.63
C ASN A 404 8.21 -28.84 37.51
N SER A 405 9.22 -27.96 37.49
CA SER A 405 10.38 -28.06 38.38
C SER A 405 10.11 -27.52 39.79
N GLN A 406 9.02 -26.77 39.98
CA GLN A 406 8.60 -26.34 41.31
C GLN A 406 7.90 -27.49 42.03
N PRO A 407 8.16 -27.74 43.33
CA PRO A 407 7.47 -28.77 44.08
C PRO A 407 6.01 -28.39 44.42
N THR A 408 5.65 -27.11 44.33
CA THR A 408 4.33 -26.58 44.70
C THR A 408 3.26 -26.90 43.65
N HIS A 409 2.00 -27.01 44.09
CA HIS A 409 0.88 -27.22 43.17
C HIS A 409 0.49 -25.90 42.52
N ILE A 410 0.65 -25.81 41.19
CA ILE A 410 0.30 -24.60 40.42
C ILE A 410 -0.82 -24.96 39.46
N VAL A 411 -1.97 -24.33 39.64
CA VAL A 411 -3.17 -24.57 38.82
C VAL A 411 -3.83 -23.26 38.45
N ALA A 412 -4.39 -23.16 37.25
CA ALA A 412 -5.28 -22.05 36.90
C ALA A 412 -6.68 -22.60 36.68
N VAL A 413 -7.68 -21.83 37.13
CA VAL A 413 -9.09 -22.14 36.92
C VAL A 413 -9.78 -20.96 36.27
N ASP A 414 -10.78 -21.23 35.44
CA ASP A 414 -11.65 -20.18 34.92
C ASP A 414 -12.67 -19.70 35.98
N GLY A 415 -13.44 -18.66 35.65
CA GLY A 415 -14.51 -18.13 36.51
C GLY A 415 -15.61 -19.14 36.86
N THR A 416 -15.62 -20.34 36.26
CA THR A 416 -16.54 -21.45 36.57
C THR A 416 -15.91 -22.54 37.43
N THR A 417 -14.70 -22.33 37.95
CA THR A 417 -13.92 -23.30 38.74
C THR A 417 -13.47 -24.52 37.94
N THR A 418 -13.30 -24.36 36.62
CA THR A 418 -12.79 -25.41 35.74
C THR A 418 -11.30 -25.20 35.47
N TYR A 419 -10.49 -26.26 35.56
CA TYR A 419 -9.04 -26.17 35.34
C TYR A 419 -8.70 -25.80 33.90
N THR A 420 -7.95 -24.71 33.74
CA THR A 420 -7.40 -24.19 32.48
C THR A 420 -5.89 -24.30 32.41
N PHE A 421 -5.23 -24.66 33.51
CA PHE A 421 -3.81 -25.00 33.57
C PHE A 421 -3.51 -25.84 34.81
N SER A 422 -2.54 -26.75 34.71
CA SER A 422 -1.95 -27.46 35.86
C SER A 422 -0.50 -27.80 35.59
N ASN A 423 0.37 -27.66 36.59
CA ASN A 423 1.71 -28.24 36.54
C ASN A 423 1.70 -29.74 36.91
N GLU A 424 2.80 -30.43 36.59
CA GLU A 424 2.95 -31.86 36.85
C GLU A 424 2.82 -32.25 38.34
N PRO A 425 3.41 -31.53 39.31
CA PRO A 425 3.18 -31.78 40.74
C PRO A 425 1.70 -31.77 41.15
N ALA A 426 0.92 -30.77 40.71
CA ALA A 426 -0.50 -30.68 41.03
C ALA A 426 -1.29 -31.88 40.50
N ALA A 427 -1.01 -32.30 39.25
CA ALA A 427 -1.65 -33.47 38.65
C ALA A 427 -1.28 -34.76 39.38
N LYS A 428 0.01 -34.94 39.74
CA LYS A 428 0.49 -36.10 40.51
C LYS A 428 -0.18 -36.21 41.88
N ALA A 429 -0.32 -35.09 42.61
CA ALA A 429 -1.00 -35.08 43.90
C ALA A 429 -2.49 -35.45 43.78
N ALA A 430 -3.13 -35.06 42.66
CA ALA A 430 -4.49 -35.45 42.32
C ALA A 430 -4.62 -36.90 41.79
N GLY A 431 -3.51 -37.63 41.59
CA GLY A 431 -3.52 -38.99 41.07
C GLY A 431 -3.91 -39.10 39.58
N ILE A 432 -3.78 -38.03 38.81
CA ILE A 432 -4.15 -37.98 37.37
C ILE A 432 -3.01 -37.44 36.51
N GLN A 433 -3.10 -37.63 35.19
CA GLN A 433 -2.15 -37.00 34.25
C GLN A 433 -2.50 -35.52 34.05
N PRO A 434 -1.51 -34.64 33.80
CA PRO A 434 -1.75 -33.21 33.58
C PRO A 434 -2.75 -32.93 32.46
N GLU A 435 -2.72 -33.71 31.37
CA GLU A 435 -3.63 -33.57 30.24
C GLU A 435 -5.09 -33.89 30.62
N ASP A 436 -5.29 -34.80 31.58
CA ASP A 436 -6.60 -35.24 32.04
C ASP A 436 -7.19 -34.31 33.11
N MET A 437 -6.40 -33.36 33.64
CA MET A 437 -6.86 -32.37 34.62
C MET A 437 -7.59 -31.21 33.94
N MET A 438 -7.18 -30.87 32.72
CA MET A 438 -7.74 -29.79 31.92
C MET A 438 -9.22 -30.00 31.63
N GLY A 439 -10.05 -28.99 31.87
CA GLY A 439 -11.49 -29.04 31.63
C GLY A 439 -12.29 -29.76 32.73
N LYS A 440 -11.65 -30.30 33.78
CA LYS A 440 -12.36 -30.83 34.95
C LYS A 440 -12.64 -29.73 35.97
N THR A 441 -13.68 -29.92 36.79
CA THR A 441 -14.04 -28.97 37.85
C THR A 441 -13.18 -29.21 39.10
N MET A 442 -12.92 -28.16 39.88
CA MET A 442 -12.19 -28.28 41.16
C MET A 442 -12.81 -29.35 42.07
N ALA A 443 -14.14 -29.40 42.18
CA ALA A 443 -14.85 -30.36 43.02
C ALA A 443 -14.56 -31.82 42.64
N SER A 444 -14.35 -32.12 41.36
CA SER A 444 -14.04 -33.46 40.88
C SER A 444 -12.61 -33.93 41.18
N ILE A 445 -11.69 -33.00 41.48
CA ILE A 445 -10.27 -33.30 41.71
C ILE A 445 -9.91 -33.22 43.19
N MET A 446 -10.28 -32.12 43.87
CA MET A 446 -9.85 -31.87 45.25
C MET A 446 -10.94 -32.13 46.30
N GLY A 447 -12.08 -32.68 45.87
CA GLY A 447 -13.23 -32.96 46.72
C GLY A 447 -14.11 -31.73 47.01
N PRO A 448 -15.37 -31.95 47.43
CA PRO A 448 -16.36 -30.88 47.53
C PRO A 448 -16.06 -29.85 48.63
N VAL A 449 -15.40 -30.27 49.72
CA VAL A 449 -15.10 -29.38 50.86
C VAL A 449 -14.03 -28.35 50.48
N LYS A 450 -12.87 -28.80 49.99
CA LYS A 450 -11.78 -27.92 49.55
C LYS A 450 -12.20 -27.08 48.34
N ALA A 451 -12.90 -27.69 47.37
CA ALA A 451 -13.35 -26.98 46.18
C ALA A 451 -14.32 -25.86 46.51
N LYS A 452 -15.27 -26.06 47.44
CA LYS A 452 -16.20 -25.01 47.86
C LYS A 452 -15.45 -23.83 48.50
N TYR A 453 -14.54 -24.13 49.43
CA TYR A 453 -13.72 -23.09 50.08
C TYR A 453 -12.97 -22.25 49.05
N TYR A 454 -12.25 -22.89 48.13
CA TYR A 454 -11.47 -22.16 47.12
C TYR A 454 -12.34 -21.50 46.05
N ALA A 455 -13.52 -22.04 45.74
CA ALA A 455 -14.48 -21.38 44.86
C ALA A 455 -14.97 -20.06 45.45
N ASP A 456 -15.29 -20.04 46.75
CA ASP A 456 -15.72 -18.83 47.46
C ASP A 456 -14.58 -17.80 47.47
N VAL A 457 -13.34 -18.22 47.79
CA VAL A 457 -12.15 -17.35 47.73
C VAL A 457 -11.91 -16.81 46.32
N ASN A 458 -11.94 -17.66 45.29
CA ASN A 458 -11.71 -17.26 43.90
C ASN A 458 -12.77 -16.28 43.41
N LYS A 459 -14.02 -16.45 43.85
CA LYS A 459 -15.12 -15.54 43.50
C LYS A 459 -14.89 -14.14 44.07
N ASP A 460 -14.46 -14.05 45.34
CA ASP A 460 -14.14 -12.78 45.97
C ASP A 460 -12.93 -12.11 45.29
N ILE A 461 -11.90 -12.88 44.94
CA ILE A 461 -10.71 -12.41 44.21
C ILE A 461 -11.10 -11.85 42.82
N LEU A 462 -11.92 -12.57 42.06
CA LEU A 462 -12.36 -12.12 40.74
C LEU A 462 -13.24 -10.88 40.82
N LYS A 463 -14.08 -10.76 41.86
CA LYS A 463 -14.89 -9.57 42.09
C LYS A 463 -14.02 -8.37 42.41
N ASP A 464 -13.12 -8.48 43.39
CA ASP A 464 -12.18 -7.41 43.74
C ASP A 464 -11.31 -7.00 42.54
N PHE A 465 -10.94 -7.96 41.70
CA PHE A 465 -10.20 -7.71 40.47
C PHE A 465 -11.02 -6.93 39.42
N ALA A 466 -12.27 -7.33 39.18
CA ALA A 466 -13.16 -6.63 38.26
C ALA A 466 -13.40 -5.18 38.70
N ASP A 467 -13.67 -4.97 40.00
CA ASP A 467 -13.88 -3.64 40.59
C ASP A 467 -12.63 -2.75 40.38
N MET A 468 -11.42 -3.28 40.60
CA MET A 468 -10.17 -2.52 40.38
C MET A 468 -9.83 -2.26 38.90
N GLU A 469 -10.20 -3.16 37.99
CA GLU A 469 -10.02 -2.93 36.55
C GLU A 469 -10.98 -1.85 36.03
N GLU A 470 -12.21 -1.80 36.53
CA GLU A 470 -13.16 -0.72 36.22
C GLU A 470 -12.67 0.64 36.74
N GLU A 471 -12.04 0.66 37.92
CA GLU A 471 -11.42 1.87 38.50
C GLU A 471 -10.10 2.29 37.81
N GLY A 472 -9.59 1.49 36.85
CA GLY A 472 -8.37 1.80 36.09
C GLY A 472 -7.10 1.72 36.93
N VAL A 473 -7.07 0.91 37.99
CA VAL A 473 -5.93 0.79 38.90
C VAL A 473 -4.76 0.08 38.21
N GLU A 474 -3.62 0.76 38.10
CA GLU A 474 -2.37 0.12 37.69
C GLU A 474 -1.95 -0.96 38.70
N ASP A 475 -1.47 -2.09 38.16
CA ASP A 475 -1.03 -3.28 38.90
C ASP A 475 -2.13 -3.97 39.74
N SER A 476 -3.37 -3.95 39.24
CA SER A 476 -4.53 -4.60 39.85
C SER A 476 -4.30 -6.07 40.24
N VAL A 477 -3.51 -6.82 39.45
CA VAL A 477 -3.18 -8.22 39.73
C VAL A 477 -2.40 -8.37 41.05
N GLN A 478 -1.39 -7.53 41.29
CA GLN A 478 -0.58 -7.62 42.51
C GLN A 478 -1.34 -7.15 43.75
N LYS A 479 -2.21 -6.14 43.60
CA LYS A 479 -3.00 -5.59 44.72
C LYS A 479 -4.11 -6.52 45.18
N VAL A 480 -4.66 -7.33 44.27
CA VAL A 480 -5.76 -8.27 44.57
C VAL A 480 -5.25 -9.63 45.02
N ARG A 481 -3.96 -9.95 44.80
CA ARG A 481 -3.37 -11.19 45.29
C ARG A 481 -3.60 -11.35 46.80
N LYS A 482 -4.19 -12.47 47.21
CA LYS A 482 -4.34 -12.83 48.64
C LYS A 482 -3.76 -14.21 48.90
N SER A 483 -3.25 -14.37 50.12
CA SER A 483 -2.68 -15.62 50.64
C SER A 483 -3.48 -16.09 51.83
N PHE A 484 -3.79 -17.38 51.87
CA PHE A 484 -4.56 -18.01 52.95
C PHE A 484 -3.81 -19.22 53.49
N ILE A 485 -3.90 -19.46 54.80
CA ILE A 485 -3.46 -20.71 55.43
C ILE A 485 -4.71 -21.35 56.02
N GLN A 486 -5.05 -22.53 55.53
CA GLN A 486 -6.26 -23.24 55.94
C GLN A 486 -5.91 -24.65 56.37
N ARG A 487 -6.54 -25.08 57.45
CA ARG A 487 -6.45 -26.46 57.93
C ARG A 487 -7.63 -27.25 57.39
N PHE A 488 -7.34 -28.38 56.77
CA PHE A 488 -8.32 -29.34 56.30
C PHE A 488 -8.12 -30.66 57.04
N GLU A 489 -9.21 -31.37 57.29
CA GLU A 489 -9.16 -32.75 57.73
C GLU A 489 -9.21 -33.62 56.47
N ASP A 490 -8.22 -34.49 56.32
CA ASP A 490 -8.18 -35.42 55.20
C ASP A 490 -9.16 -36.60 55.39
N GLU A 491 -9.29 -37.46 54.39
CA GLU A 491 -10.20 -38.62 54.45
C GLU A 491 -9.84 -39.64 55.53
N SER A 492 -8.61 -39.58 56.07
CA SER A 492 -8.11 -40.43 57.15
C SER A 492 -8.29 -39.81 58.55
N GLY A 493 -8.78 -38.57 58.63
CA GLY A 493 -8.90 -37.81 59.87
C GLY A 493 -7.60 -37.12 60.31
N GLU A 494 -6.55 -37.14 59.49
CA GLU A 494 -5.34 -36.38 59.75
C GLU A 494 -5.49 -34.92 59.31
N MET A 495 -4.91 -34.03 60.11
CA MET A 495 -4.90 -32.60 59.82
C MET A 495 -3.83 -32.26 58.78
N GLU A 496 -4.28 -31.71 57.66
CA GLU A 496 -3.49 -31.12 56.58
C GLU A 496 -3.54 -29.59 56.69
N VAL A 497 -2.41 -28.93 56.48
CA VAL A 497 -2.28 -27.47 56.52
C VAL A 497 -1.83 -26.98 55.15
N LEU A 498 -2.75 -26.37 54.41
CA LEU A 498 -2.50 -25.86 53.07
C LEU A 498 -2.33 -24.35 53.10
N LYS A 499 -1.26 -23.85 52.49
CA LYS A 499 -1.09 -22.45 52.15
C LYS A 499 -1.47 -22.24 50.69
N SER A 500 -2.35 -21.31 50.40
CA SER A 500 -2.82 -21.03 49.04
C SER A 500 -2.70 -19.55 48.68
N ASP A 501 -2.01 -19.26 47.58
CA ASP A 501 -1.96 -17.93 46.96
C ASP A 501 -2.90 -17.88 45.77
N HIS A 502 -3.73 -16.84 45.69
CA HIS A 502 -4.72 -16.64 44.64
C HIS A 502 -4.41 -15.38 43.84
N ILE A 503 -4.16 -15.52 42.54
CA ILE A 503 -3.72 -14.45 41.64
C ILE A 503 -4.72 -14.36 40.48
N PRO A 504 -5.39 -13.21 40.25
CA PRO A 504 -6.35 -13.09 39.16
C PRO A 504 -5.66 -13.09 37.79
N LEU A 505 -6.31 -13.70 36.81
CA LEU A 505 -5.92 -13.76 35.41
C LEU A 505 -6.95 -12.99 34.57
N ARG A 506 -6.45 -12.12 33.69
CA ARG A 506 -7.28 -11.41 32.71
C ARG A 506 -7.88 -12.39 31.71
N GLY A 507 -9.15 -12.16 31.36
CA GLY A 507 -9.77 -12.85 30.23
C GLY A 507 -9.21 -12.36 28.90
N ASP A 508 -9.25 -13.21 27.89
CA ASP A 508 -8.98 -12.87 26.50
C ASP A 508 -10.21 -13.19 25.62
N ARG A 509 -10.05 -13.16 24.30
CA ARG A 509 -11.17 -13.40 23.37
C ARG A 509 -11.74 -14.82 23.49
N ASP A 510 -10.90 -15.78 23.85
CA ASP A 510 -11.21 -17.20 23.80
C ASP A 510 -11.37 -17.81 25.21
N HIS A 511 -10.90 -17.13 26.28
CA HIS A 511 -10.99 -17.57 27.67
C HIS A 511 -11.52 -16.47 28.61
N PRO A 512 -12.51 -16.79 29.47
CA PRO A 512 -12.99 -15.84 30.47
C PRO A 512 -11.93 -15.57 31.56
N PRO A 513 -12.07 -14.50 32.36
CA PRO A 513 -11.22 -14.26 33.52
C PRO A 513 -11.15 -15.46 34.46
N GLY A 514 -10.00 -15.66 35.08
CA GLY A 514 -9.71 -16.84 35.90
C GLY A 514 -8.81 -16.51 37.09
N VAL A 515 -8.42 -17.54 37.84
CA VAL A 515 -7.51 -17.40 38.98
C VAL A 515 -6.41 -18.44 38.88
N LEU A 516 -5.16 -18.00 38.95
CA LEU A 516 -3.99 -18.83 39.20
C LEU A 516 -3.88 -19.06 40.71
N MET A 517 -3.94 -20.32 41.11
CA MET A 517 -3.76 -20.78 42.47
C MET A 517 -2.40 -21.47 42.61
N ILE A 518 -1.64 -21.06 43.62
CA ILE A 518 -0.43 -21.76 44.06
C ILE A 518 -0.75 -22.34 45.43
N VAL A 519 -0.84 -23.66 45.52
CA VAL A 519 -1.18 -24.38 46.75
C VAL A 519 0.04 -25.17 47.21
N ASP A 520 0.45 -24.92 48.44
CA ASP A 520 1.60 -25.54 49.09
C ASP A 520 1.14 -26.28 50.35
N ASP A 521 1.60 -27.53 50.50
CA ASP A 521 1.34 -28.33 51.69
C ASP A 521 2.42 -28.04 52.72
N ILE A 522 2.06 -27.28 53.75
CA ILE A 522 2.95 -26.88 54.83
C ILE A 522 2.72 -27.71 56.10
N THR A 523 2.04 -28.87 55.99
CA THR A 523 1.71 -29.73 57.11
C THR A 523 2.96 -30.16 57.88
N GLU A 524 3.97 -30.66 57.17
CA GLU A 524 5.21 -31.12 57.81
C GLU A 524 5.98 -29.96 58.44
N PHE A 525 6.12 -28.84 57.72
CA PHE A 525 6.76 -27.63 58.23
C PHE A 525 6.09 -27.10 59.51
N SER A 526 4.76 -27.04 59.53
CA SER A 526 4.00 -26.62 60.72
C SER A 526 4.17 -27.61 61.88
N ARG A 527 4.20 -28.92 61.60
CA ARG A 527 4.47 -29.97 62.61
C ARG A 527 5.90 -29.87 63.16
N GLU A 528 6.90 -29.58 62.31
CA GLU A 528 8.29 -29.41 62.71
C GLU A 528 8.51 -28.19 63.59
N GLN A 529 7.89 -27.05 63.25
CA GLN A 529 7.97 -25.83 64.05
C GLN A 529 7.43 -26.07 65.47
N LEU A 530 6.25 -26.66 65.60
CA LEU A 530 5.66 -27.03 66.90
C LEU A 530 6.53 -28.04 67.67
N LYS A 531 7.18 -29.00 66.99
CA LYS A 531 8.13 -29.93 67.62
C LYS A 531 9.38 -29.21 68.11
N SER A 532 9.88 -28.22 67.37
CA SER A 532 11.06 -27.42 67.75
C SER A 532 10.80 -26.61 69.03
N GLU A 533 9.67 -25.90 69.07
CA GLU A 533 9.25 -25.13 70.25
C GLU A 533 9.12 -26.01 71.50
N ASN A 534 8.48 -27.18 71.36
CA ASN A 534 8.33 -28.14 72.46
C ASN A 534 9.68 -28.70 72.94
N ARG A 535 10.62 -29.00 72.02
CA ARG A 535 11.97 -29.44 72.38
C ARG A 535 12.72 -28.37 73.17
N LEU A 536 12.63 -27.11 72.77
CA LEU A 536 13.27 -26.01 73.50
C LEU A 536 12.70 -25.90 74.93
N LYS A 537 11.37 -25.94 75.10
CA LYS A 537 10.70 -25.94 76.41
C LYS A 537 11.18 -27.08 77.32
N GLN A 538 11.32 -28.29 76.77
CA GLN A 538 11.82 -29.45 77.51
C GLN A 538 13.29 -29.31 77.93
N LEU A 539 14.15 -28.78 77.05
CA LEU A 539 15.56 -28.53 77.37
C LEU A 539 15.72 -27.47 78.46
N VAL A 540 14.99 -26.36 78.38
CA VAL A 540 15.01 -25.31 79.41
C VAL A 540 14.58 -25.86 80.77
N THR A 541 13.49 -26.65 80.81
CA THR A 541 13.02 -27.31 82.03
C THR A 541 14.07 -28.28 82.60
N THR A 542 14.77 -29.02 81.73
CA THR A 542 15.84 -29.94 82.14
C THR A 542 17.02 -29.18 82.75
N LEU A 543 17.48 -28.10 82.12
CA LEU A 543 18.57 -27.26 82.63
C LEU A 543 18.22 -26.64 83.99
N ALA A 544 17.01 -26.10 84.14
CA ALA A 544 16.52 -25.58 85.41
C ALA A 544 16.56 -26.66 86.51
N SER A 545 16.11 -27.89 86.21
CA SER A 545 16.16 -29.00 87.18
C SER A 545 17.57 -29.42 87.61
N VAL A 546 18.57 -29.29 86.72
CA VAL A 546 19.97 -29.59 87.05
C VAL A 546 20.53 -28.56 88.03
N VAL A 547 20.19 -27.29 87.83
CA VAL A 547 20.57 -26.19 88.72
C VAL A 547 19.93 -26.38 90.09
N ASP A 548 18.62 -26.63 90.11
CA ASP A 548 17.86 -26.79 91.36
C ASP A 548 18.38 -27.98 92.18
N ARG A 549 18.70 -29.13 91.57
CA ARG A 549 19.29 -30.29 92.28
C ARG A 549 20.64 -30.01 92.96
N ARG A 550 21.36 -28.99 92.51
CA ARG A 550 22.65 -28.60 93.10
C ARG A 550 22.49 -27.52 94.16
N ASP A 551 21.38 -26.79 94.16
CA ASP A 551 21.06 -25.80 95.18
C ASP A 551 20.67 -26.53 96.48
N PRO A 552 21.43 -26.40 97.58
CA PRO A 552 21.08 -27.03 98.85
C PRO A 552 19.78 -26.50 99.46
N THR A 553 19.23 -25.41 98.93
CA THR A 553 18.12 -24.66 99.52
C THR A 553 16.76 -24.91 98.85
N SER A 554 16.69 -25.45 97.63
CA SER A 554 15.41 -25.73 96.95
C SER A 554 15.57 -26.59 95.67
N ASP A 555 14.72 -27.61 95.54
CA ASP A 555 14.71 -28.54 94.39
C ASP A 555 13.86 -28.06 93.18
N THR A 556 13.19 -26.90 93.26
CA THR A 556 12.34 -26.38 92.16
C THR A 556 12.37 -24.86 91.98
N ARG A 557 13.32 -24.16 92.63
CA ARG A 557 13.34 -22.69 92.68
C ARG A 557 13.34 -22.05 91.29
N SER A 558 14.13 -22.61 90.37
CA SER A 558 14.26 -22.05 89.03
C SER A 558 12.96 -22.20 88.26
N SER A 559 12.29 -23.36 88.31
CA SER A 559 10.97 -23.53 87.70
C SER A 559 9.91 -22.61 88.32
N ASP A 560 9.94 -22.42 89.64
CA ASP A 560 8.99 -21.58 90.36
C ASP A 560 9.07 -20.11 89.92
N VAL A 561 10.30 -19.58 89.76
CA VAL A 561 10.52 -18.22 89.23
C VAL A 561 10.02 -18.09 87.80
N GLY A 562 10.28 -19.08 86.94
CA GLY A 562 9.79 -19.10 85.56
C GLY A 562 8.26 -19.11 85.46
N ASP A 563 7.60 -19.90 86.30
CA ASP A 563 6.13 -20.00 86.32
C ASP A 563 5.47 -18.73 86.85
N VAL A 564 6.04 -18.11 87.89
CA VAL A 564 5.59 -16.80 88.39
C VAL A 564 5.79 -15.73 87.31
N ALA A 565 6.95 -15.69 86.65
CA ALA A 565 7.24 -14.72 85.59
C ALA A 565 6.28 -14.87 84.40
N ARG A 566 5.96 -16.10 83.98
CA ARG A 566 4.97 -16.36 82.93
C ARG A 566 3.58 -15.86 83.34
N SER A 567 3.16 -16.17 84.56
CA SER A 567 1.84 -15.79 85.07
C SER A 567 1.69 -14.26 85.16
N ILE A 568 2.74 -13.54 85.56
CA ILE A 568 2.74 -12.07 85.55
C ILE A 568 2.68 -11.51 84.11
N ALA A 569 3.41 -12.10 83.16
CA ALA A 569 3.39 -11.65 81.76
C ALA A 569 2.03 -11.87 81.08
N GLU A 570 1.36 -12.99 81.38
CA GLU A 570 0.00 -13.26 80.91
C GLU A 570 -1.00 -12.27 81.50
N GLU A 571 -0.87 -11.92 82.78
CA GLU A 571 -1.71 -10.92 83.45
C GLU A 571 -1.53 -9.50 82.89
N LEU A 572 -0.36 -9.21 82.31
CA LEU A 572 -0.08 -7.94 81.62
C LEU A 572 -0.52 -7.95 80.14
N GLU A 573 -1.18 -9.01 79.67
CA GLU A 573 -1.62 -9.20 78.28
C GLU A 573 -0.47 -9.11 77.26
N CYS A 574 0.74 -9.53 77.64
CA CYS A 574 1.89 -9.54 76.75
C CYS A 574 1.73 -10.52 75.59
N GLU A 575 2.43 -10.28 74.47
CA GLU A 575 2.42 -11.20 73.33
C GLU A 575 3.04 -12.56 73.71
N ARG A 576 2.64 -13.63 72.99
CA ARG A 576 3.11 -14.99 73.28
C ARG A 576 4.63 -15.10 73.39
N ARG A 577 5.35 -14.36 72.54
CA ARG A 577 6.81 -14.29 72.53
C ARG A 577 7.37 -13.71 73.83
N GLU A 578 6.77 -12.67 74.37
CA GLU A 578 7.21 -12.01 75.61
C GLU A 578 6.88 -12.87 76.84
N VAL A 579 5.72 -13.55 76.83
CA VAL A 579 5.31 -14.52 77.85
C VAL A 579 6.31 -15.68 77.93
N ASP A 580 6.69 -16.25 76.78
CA ASP A 580 7.69 -17.32 76.73
C ASP A 580 9.11 -16.80 77.09
N THR A 581 9.47 -15.57 76.70
CA THR A 581 10.73 -14.92 77.09
C THR A 581 10.85 -14.76 78.61
N ALA A 582 9.81 -14.22 79.28
CA ALA A 582 9.80 -14.03 80.72
C ALA A 582 9.90 -15.37 81.47
N GLY A 583 9.17 -16.39 81.01
CA GLY A 583 9.23 -17.73 81.58
C GLY A 583 10.61 -18.37 81.44
N PHE A 584 11.19 -18.37 80.24
CA PHE A 584 12.53 -18.94 80.01
C PHE A 584 13.62 -18.20 80.78
N ALA A 585 13.59 -16.87 80.78
CA ALA A 585 14.55 -16.07 81.52
C ALA A 585 14.44 -16.31 83.03
N GLY A 586 13.22 -16.39 83.57
CA GLY A 586 12.99 -16.73 84.97
C GLY A 586 13.57 -18.10 85.35
N SER A 587 13.32 -19.13 84.53
CA SER A 587 13.84 -20.49 84.76
C SER A 587 15.35 -20.61 84.61
N LEU A 588 15.99 -19.79 83.79
CA LEU A 588 17.42 -19.90 83.52
C LEU A 588 18.27 -18.88 84.29
N ARG A 589 17.65 -17.93 84.98
CA ARG A 589 18.35 -16.85 85.69
C ARG A 589 19.42 -17.35 86.65
N SER A 590 19.16 -18.46 87.33
CA SER A 590 20.08 -19.03 88.32
C SER A 590 21.10 -20.02 87.74
N LEU A 591 21.15 -20.25 86.41
CA LEU A 591 22.04 -21.24 85.80
C LEU A 591 23.52 -21.08 86.19
N GLY A 592 24.01 -19.85 86.31
CA GLY A 592 25.38 -19.52 86.69
C GLY A 592 25.76 -19.92 88.12
N THR A 593 24.79 -20.23 89.01
CA THR A 593 25.10 -20.80 90.33
C THR A 593 25.75 -22.17 90.21
N VAL A 594 25.63 -22.87 89.07
CA VAL A 594 26.37 -24.11 88.80
C VAL A 594 27.90 -23.92 88.83
N LEU A 595 28.42 -22.70 88.70
CA LEU A 595 29.85 -22.44 88.83
C LEU A 595 30.26 -22.01 90.25
N VAL A 596 29.29 -21.83 91.15
CA VAL A 596 29.52 -21.46 92.54
C VAL A 596 29.63 -22.72 93.41
N SER A 597 30.51 -22.67 94.41
CA SER A 597 30.70 -23.77 95.36
C SER A 597 29.46 -23.98 96.24
N PRO A 598 28.96 -25.23 96.43
CA PRO A 598 27.78 -25.50 97.26
C PRO A 598 27.88 -24.97 98.71
N GLU A 599 29.10 -24.92 99.25
CA GLU A 599 29.39 -24.39 100.59
C GLU A 599 29.04 -22.90 100.76
N LEU A 600 28.97 -22.15 99.66
CA LEU A 600 28.64 -20.72 99.64
C LEU A 600 27.13 -20.48 99.55
N MET A 601 26.36 -21.38 98.91
CA MET A 601 24.93 -21.16 98.60
C MET A 601 24.02 -21.18 99.84
N GLY A 602 24.42 -21.89 100.90
CA GLY A 602 23.64 -22.01 102.15
C GLY A 602 23.98 -21.00 103.24
N ARG A 603 24.90 -20.05 102.97
CA ARG A 603 25.38 -19.07 103.96
C ARG A 603 24.76 -17.69 103.74
N SER A 604 24.61 -16.93 104.81
CA SER A 604 24.19 -15.52 104.72
C SER A 604 25.24 -14.72 103.95
N LEU A 605 24.81 -13.87 103.01
CA LEU A 605 25.71 -13.02 102.21
C LEU A 605 26.57 -12.10 103.08
N ASN A 606 26.14 -11.76 104.30
CA ASN A 606 26.88 -10.93 105.24
C ASN A 606 28.05 -11.67 105.91
N ASP A 607 28.04 -13.00 105.89
CA ASP A 607 29.05 -13.86 106.52
C ASP A 607 30.14 -14.32 105.54
N LEU A 608 30.04 -13.90 104.27
CA LEU A 608 30.93 -14.31 103.19
C LEU A 608 32.04 -13.28 102.93
N ALA A 609 33.20 -13.77 102.49
CA ALA A 609 34.26 -12.90 101.99
C ALA A 609 33.78 -12.12 100.75
N ILE A 610 34.36 -10.94 100.51
CA ILE A 610 33.94 -10.04 99.42
C ILE A 610 33.98 -10.75 98.05
N GLY A 611 34.98 -11.61 97.80
CA GLY A 611 35.09 -12.40 96.57
C GLY A 611 33.98 -13.43 96.40
N ASP A 612 33.66 -14.18 97.46
CA ASP A 612 32.62 -15.21 97.45
C ASP A 612 31.22 -14.60 97.32
N ARG A 613 30.99 -13.46 98.00
CA ARG A 613 29.74 -12.69 97.89
C ARG A 613 29.53 -12.17 96.47
N ARG A 614 30.60 -11.74 95.80
CA ARG A 614 30.55 -11.29 94.40
C ARG A 614 30.16 -12.43 93.46
N GLN A 615 30.71 -13.64 93.64
CA GLN A 615 30.36 -14.80 92.82
C GLN A 615 28.87 -15.17 92.90
N LEU A 616 28.25 -15.07 94.08
CA LEU A 616 26.81 -15.33 94.24
C LEU A 616 25.92 -14.22 93.65
N THR A 617 26.29 -12.96 93.85
CA THR A 617 25.49 -11.81 93.38
C THR A 617 25.54 -11.65 91.86
N GLU A 618 26.69 -11.92 91.23
CA GLU A 618 26.89 -11.85 89.78
C GLU A 618 26.50 -13.17 89.05
N ALA A 619 25.99 -14.18 89.76
CA ALA A 619 25.66 -15.48 89.16
C ALA A 619 24.65 -15.38 87.99
N HIS A 620 23.74 -14.39 88.01
CA HIS A 620 22.81 -14.13 86.91
C HIS A 620 23.51 -13.59 85.64
N ILE A 621 24.59 -12.81 85.79
CA ILE A 621 25.43 -12.36 84.66
C ILE A 621 26.13 -13.56 84.05
N THR A 622 26.64 -14.47 84.89
CA THR A 622 27.21 -15.75 84.44
C THR A 622 26.16 -16.59 83.70
N SER A 623 24.91 -16.63 84.16
CA SER A 623 23.81 -17.28 83.43
C SER A 623 23.62 -16.67 82.03
N ALA A 624 23.57 -15.34 81.93
CA ALA A 624 23.46 -14.65 80.65
C ALA A 624 24.65 -14.97 79.72
N GLN A 625 25.89 -15.03 80.26
CA GLN A 625 27.08 -15.39 79.50
C GLN A 625 27.05 -16.84 79.00
N LEU A 626 26.64 -17.80 79.84
CA LEU A 626 26.53 -19.22 79.47
C LEU A 626 25.49 -19.45 78.38
N LEU A 627 24.45 -18.63 78.33
CA LEU A 627 23.36 -18.71 77.37
C LEU A 627 23.58 -17.87 76.11
N GLY A 628 24.64 -17.05 76.06
CA GLY A 628 24.88 -16.11 74.97
C GLY A 628 25.08 -16.76 73.59
N GLY A 629 25.33 -18.07 73.53
CA GLY A 629 25.41 -18.85 72.28
C GLY A 629 24.11 -19.52 71.83
N ILE A 630 23.01 -19.38 72.58
CA ILE A 630 21.71 -19.96 72.25
C ILE A 630 20.83 -18.90 71.61
N ASP A 631 20.26 -19.22 70.45
CA ASP A 631 19.30 -18.37 69.75
C ASP A 631 17.89 -18.60 70.30
N PHE A 632 17.35 -17.59 71.00
CA PHE A 632 16.00 -17.63 71.58
C PHE A 632 15.06 -16.74 70.78
N GLU A 633 13.79 -17.17 70.66
CA GLU A 633 12.72 -16.33 70.12
C GLU A 633 12.33 -15.23 71.13
N GLY A 634 13.17 -14.20 71.26
CA GLY A 634 13.00 -13.11 72.23
C GLY A 634 14.27 -12.80 73.03
N PRO A 635 14.32 -11.65 73.73
CA PRO A 635 15.55 -11.18 74.39
C PRO A 635 15.81 -11.91 75.73
N VAL A 636 15.86 -13.25 75.75
CA VAL A 636 16.01 -14.05 76.98
C VAL A 636 17.33 -13.72 77.71
N VAL A 637 18.44 -13.60 76.99
CA VAL A 637 19.76 -13.32 77.56
C VAL A 637 19.81 -11.91 78.18
N ASP A 638 19.33 -10.90 77.46
CA ASP A 638 19.23 -9.53 77.97
C ASP A 638 18.26 -9.45 79.16
N THR A 639 17.17 -10.24 79.11
CA THR A 639 16.20 -10.34 80.22
C THR A 639 16.88 -10.84 81.49
N ILE A 640 17.71 -11.89 81.40
CA ILE A 640 18.45 -12.42 82.53
C ILE A 640 19.48 -11.40 83.04
N ARG A 641 20.26 -10.78 82.14
CA ARG A 641 21.28 -9.78 82.50
C ARG A 641 20.68 -8.61 83.26
N GLN A 642 19.57 -8.06 82.76
CA GLN A 642 18.91 -6.89 83.34
C GLN A 642 17.99 -7.23 84.52
N SER A 643 17.79 -8.51 84.87
CA SER A 643 16.88 -8.93 85.95
C SER A 643 17.35 -8.55 87.37
N SER A 644 18.56 -8.03 87.51
CA SER A 644 19.10 -7.47 88.77
C SER A 644 19.05 -5.94 88.83
N GLU A 645 18.55 -5.28 87.78
CA GLU A 645 18.39 -3.83 87.77
C GLU A 645 17.28 -3.39 88.74
N HIS A 646 17.45 -2.18 89.29
CA HIS A 646 16.41 -1.51 90.06
C HIS A 646 15.69 -0.51 89.18
N TYR A 647 14.38 -0.38 89.37
CA TYR A 647 13.55 0.52 88.56
C TYR A 647 14.01 1.99 88.62
N ASP A 648 14.61 2.43 89.73
CA ASP A 648 15.15 3.77 89.94
C ASP A 648 16.55 4.03 89.37
N GLY A 649 17.21 3.03 88.79
CA GLY A 649 18.56 3.17 88.22
C GLY A 649 19.70 2.88 89.18
N THR A 650 19.43 2.41 90.41
CA THR A 650 20.47 2.03 91.38
C THR A 650 20.99 0.60 91.23
N GLY A 651 20.60 -0.07 90.13
CA GLY A 651 20.97 -1.45 89.77
C GLY A 651 22.41 -1.62 89.25
N ALA A 652 22.74 -2.82 88.79
CA ALA A 652 24.11 -3.24 88.45
C ALA A 652 24.70 -2.54 87.21
N GLU A 653 23.87 -2.31 86.19
CA GLU A 653 24.18 -1.65 84.92
C GLU A 653 23.60 -0.22 84.85
N ALA A 654 23.02 0.28 85.94
CA ALA A 654 22.44 1.61 86.08
C ALA A 654 21.34 1.95 85.04
N LEU A 655 20.56 0.93 84.62
CA LEU A 655 19.39 1.12 83.77
C LEU A 655 18.20 1.51 84.65
N SER A 656 17.33 2.42 84.18
CA SER A 656 16.16 2.89 84.93
C SER A 656 14.88 2.84 84.10
N GLY A 657 13.75 2.70 84.80
CA GLY A 657 12.41 2.77 84.22
C GLY A 657 12.20 1.84 83.04
N GLU A 658 11.76 2.42 81.92
CA GLU A 658 11.44 1.67 80.70
C GLU A 658 12.65 1.31 79.84
N SER A 659 13.86 1.78 80.19
CA SER A 659 15.10 1.29 79.56
C SER A 659 15.44 -0.15 79.97
N ILE A 660 14.82 -0.65 81.03
CA ILE A 660 14.86 -2.06 81.43
C ILE A 660 13.77 -2.80 80.65
N VAL A 661 14.14 -3.86 79.92
CA VAL A 661 13.17 -4.63 79.12
C VAL A 661 12.04 -5.14 80.02
N LEU A 662 10.80 -5.10 79.53
CA LEU A 662 9.61 -5.43 80.33
C LEU A 662 9.73 -6.81 80.97
N THR A 663 10.21 -7.79 80.20
CA THR A 663 10.47 -9.16 80.67
C THR A 663 11.47 -9.22 81.83
N ALA A 664 12.46 -8.31 81.89
CA ALA A 664 13.45 -8.28 82.99
C ALA A 664 12.84 -7.71 84.27
N ARG A 665 12.01 -6.66 84.14
CA ARG A 665 11.21 -6.12 85.24
C ARG A 665 10.27 -7.18 85.82
N ILE A 666 9.66 -8.00 84.95
CA ILE A 666 8.83 -9.15 85.35
C ILE A 666 9.65 -10.18 86.12
N VAL A 667 10.79 -10.61 85.58
CA VAL A 667 11.65 -11.63 86.22
C VAL A 667 12.21 -11.13 87.56
N ALA A 668 12.54 -9.84 87.70
CA ALA A 668 13.03 -9.26 88.95
C ALA A 668 11.99 -9.39 90.08
N VAL A 669 10.72 -9.07 89.79
CA VAL A 669 9.61 -9.23 90.74
C VAL A 669 9.33 -10.70 91.03
N ALA A 670 9.28 -11.55 90.01
CA ALA A 670 9.07 -12.99 90.17
C ALA A 670 10.15 -13.64 91.05
N ASN A 671 11.42 -13.29 90.81
CA ASN A 671 12.55 -13.79 91.59
C ASN A 671 12.45 -13.36 93.06
N ALA A 672 12.16 -12.08 93.31
CA ALA A 672 12.02 -11.55 94.66
C ALA A 672 10.82 -12.17 95.41
N PHE A 673 9.71 -12.38 94.73
CA PHE A 673 8.54 -13.04 95.29
C PHE A 673 8.87 -14.46 95.75
N VAL A 674 9.45 -15.28 94.86
CA VAL A 674 9.85 -16.66 95.20
C VAL A 674 10.89 -16.68 96.32
N ASP A 675 11.86 -15.76 96.31
CA ASP A 675 12.87 -15.66 97.36
C ASP A 675 12.28 -15.28 98.73
N LEU A 676 11.29 -14.38 98.80
CA LEU A 676 10.63 -13.97 100.04
C LEU A 676 9.74 -15.07 100.63
N THR A 677 9.10 -15.87 99.77
CA THR A 677 8.19 -16.94 100.18
C THR A 677 8.90 -18.27 100.48
N SER A 678 10.18 -18.39 100.12
CA SER A 678 10.99 -19.60 100.36
C SER A 678 11.82 -19.49 101.66
N PRO A 679 12.00 -20.58 102.42
CA PRO A 679 12.85 -20.57 103.61
C PRO A 679 14.34 -20.50 103.28
N ARG A 680 15.09 -19.62 103.96
CA ARG A 680 16.55 -19.45 103.79
C ARG A 680 17.24 -19.09 105.11
N GLY A 681 18.50 -19.51 105.27
CA GLY A 681 19.36 -19.11 106.39
C GLY A 681 18.88 -19.56 107.78
N GLY A 682 18.05 -20.61 107.85
CA GLY A 682 17.52 -21.16 109.10
C GLY A 682 16.22 -20.52 109.62
N GLY A 683 15.57 -19.63 108.86
CA GLY A 683 14.25 -19.05 109.19
C GLY A 683 13.12 -19.48 108.23
N PRO A 684 11.84 -19.45 108.67
CA PRO A 684 10.70 -19.72 107.80
C PRO A 684 10.52 -18.60 106.75
N GLY A 685 10.04 -18.95 105.55
CA GLY A 685 9.66 -17.99 104.51
C GLY A 685 8.48 -17.11 104.95
N LEU A 686 8.32 -15.93 104.32
CA LEU A 686 7.19 -15.03 104.57
C LEU A 686 5.89 -15.60 103.99
N SER A 687 4.74 -15.31 104.62
CA SER A 687 3.44 -15.63 104.01
C SER A 687 3.28 -14.90 102.67
N LEU A 688 2.43 -15.40 101.77
CA LEU A 688 2.18 -14.76 100.48
C LEU A 688 1.76 -13.29 100.64
N GLU A 689 0.92 -13.00 101.65
CA GLU A 689 0.46 -11.65 102.01
C GLU A 689 1.61 -10.75 102.51
N GLN A 690 2.53 -11.29 103.31
CA GLN A 690 3.70 -10.56 103.79
C GLN A 690 4.70 -10.29 102.65
N ALA A 691 4.88 -11.26 101.75
CA ALA A 691 5.75 -11.12 100.60
C ALA A 691 5.22 -10.08 99.60
N THR A 692 3.92 -10.11 99.27
CA THR A 692 3.30 -9.10 98.40
C THR A 692 3.31 -7.70 99.05
N ALA A 693 3.05 -7.60 100.35
CA ALA A 693 3.16 -6.33 101.07
C ALA A 693 4.59 -5.76 101.03
N ARG A 694 5.61 -6.61 101.12
CA ARG A 694 7.01 -6.18 101.01
C ARG A 694 7.36 -5.68 99.62
N LEU A 695 6.97 -6.41 98.58
CA LEU A 695 7.19 -6.00 97.19
C LEU A 695 6.46 -4.69 96.86
N LEU A 696 5.28 -4.47 97.45
CA LEU A 696 4.53 -3.23 97.29
C LEU A 696 5.23 -2.04 97.96
N ALA A 697 5.90 -2.25 99.10
CA ALA A 697 6.67 -1.20 99.77
C ALA A 697 7.91 -0.76 98.97
N ASP A 698 8.53 -1.69 98.25
CA ASP A 698 9.69 -1.46 97.39
C ASP A 698 9.28 -1.09 95.92
N SER A 699 7.99 -0.81 95.69
CA SER A 699 7.42 -0.48 94.38
C SER A 699 7.69 0.97 93.97
N GLY A 700 8.07 1.18 92.72
CA GLY A 700 8.43 2.49 92.16
C GLY A 700 9.89 2.90 92.43
N THR A 701 10.62 2.15 93.25
CA THR A 701 12.06 2.32 93.51
C THR A 701 12.84 1.11 93.02
N ILE A 702 12.66 -0.05 93.67
CA ILE A 702 13.35 -1.30 93.30
C ILE A 702 12.57 -2.01 92.18
N TYR A 703 11.24 -2.11 92.32
CA TYR A 703 10.38 -2.86 91.40
C TYR A 703 9.41 -1.97 90.63
N ASP A 704 9.08 -2.33 89.38
CA ASP A 704 8.05 -1.65 88.59
C ASP A 704 6.65 -1.87 89.20
N ARG A 705 5.94 -0.77 89.47
CA ARG A 705 4.58 -0.79 90.02
C ARG A 705 3.58 -1.57 89.17
N ARG A 706 3.69 -1.52 87.84
CA ARG A 706 2.80 -2.26 86.93
C ARG A 706 2.95 -3.76 87.13
N VAL A 707 4.19 -4.22 87.24
CA VAL A 707 4.53 -5.64 87.41
C VAL A 707 4.13 -6.14 88.78
N VAL A 708 4.39 -5.37 89.85
CA VAL A 708 3.94 -5.72 91.20
C VAL A 708 2.41 -5.80 91.26
N SER A 709 1.70 -4.85 90.64
CA SER A 709 0.23 -4.87 90.59
C SER A 709 -0.31 -6.11 89.86
N ALA A 710 0.33 -6.52 88.77
CA ALA A 710 -0.04 -7.74 88.05
C ALA A 710 0.18 -9.00 88.89
N LEU A 711 1.30 -9.10 89.62
CA LEU A 711 1.53 -10.20 90.57
C LEU A 711 0.43 -10.25 91.64
N LEU A 712 0.09 -9.11 92.25
CA LEU A 712 -0.98 -9.04 93.27
C LEU A 712 -2.32 -9.49 92.70
N ASN A 713 -2.69 -9.01 91.51
CA ASN A 713 -3.94 -9.40 90.86
C ASN A 713 -3.99 -10.91 90.61
N HIS A 714 -2.89 -11.50 90.14
CA HIS A 714 -2.83 -12.94 89.90
C HIS A 714 -2.98 -13.76 91.18
N VAL A 715 -2.35 -13.31 92.28
CA VAL A 715 -2.42 -13.98 93.59
C VAL A 715 -3.83 -13.92 94.17
N GLU A 716 -4.49 -12.75 94.12
CA GLU A 716 -5.80 -12.52 94.74
C GLU A 716 -6.98 -13.02 93.89
N ASN A 717 -6.94 -12.84 92.57
CA ASN A 717 -8.11 -13.00 91.70
C ASN A 717 -8.03 -14.17 90.70
N HIS A 718 -6.83 -14.67 90.38
CA HIS A 718 -6.65 -15.73 89.37
C HIS A 718 -6.09 -17.05 89.96
N GLY A 719 -6.34 -17.29 91.25
CA GLY A 719 -6.01 -18.56 91.91
C GLY A 719 -4.53 -18.75 92.25
N GLY A 720 -3.70 -17.69 92.12
CA GLY A 720 -2.28 -17.75 92.46
C GLY A 720 -2.01 -18.14 93.92
N ALA A 721 -2.85 -17.71 94.87
CA ALA A 721 -2.75 -18.12 96.27
C ALA A 721 -2.85 -19.64 96.48
N LEU A 722 -3.69 -20.33 95.70
CA LEU A 722 -3.81 -21.80 95.71
C LEU A 722 -2.65 -22.46 94.96
N LYS A 723 -2.29 -21.92 93.78
CA LYS A 723 -1.22 -22.45 92.92
C LYS A 723 0.14 -22.47 93.63
N TRP A 724 0.45 -21.42 94.40
CA TRP A 724 1.76 -21.23 95.04
C TRP A 724 1.77 -21.44 96.56
N ALA A 725 0.68 -21.94 97.15
CA ALA A 725 0.60 -22.28 98.59
C ALA A 725 1.74 -23.22 99.04
N HIS A 726 2.22 -24.06 98.13
CA HIS A 726 3.28 -25.02 98.37
C HIS A 726 4.66 -24.38 98.62
N PHE A 727 4.87 -23.09 98.30
CA PHE A 727 6.13 -22.40 98.62
C PHE A 727 6.36 -22.27 100.14
N LEU A 728 5.29 -22.20 100.95
CA LEU A 728 5.34 -22.00 102.39
C LEU A 728 5.63 -23.27 103.21
N HIS A 729 5.46 -24.45 102.61
CA HIS A 729 5.48 -25.74 103.32
C HIS A 729 6.76 -26.57 103.09
N ARG A 730 7.80 -25.98 102.50
CA ARG A 730 9.05 -26.68 102.18
C ARG A 730 10.09 -26.40 103.26
N GLY A 731 10.24 -27.30 104.24
CA GLY A 731 11.27 -27.24 105.27
C GLY A 731 11.94 -28.60 105.44
#